data_AF-A0A6M8VNW5-F1
#
_entry.id   AF-A0A6M8VNW5-F1
#
_cell.length_a   1.000
_cell.length_b   1.000
_cell.length_c   1.000
_cell.angle_alpha   90.00
_cell.angle_beta   90.00
_cell.angle_gamma   90.00
#
_symmetry.space_group_name_H-M   'P 1'
#
loop_
_entity.id
_entity.type
_entity.pdbx_description
1 polymer ?
#
loop_
_entity_poly.entity_id
_entity_poly.type
_entity_poly.pdbx_seq_one_letter_code
_entity_poly.pdbx_strand_id
1 'polypeptide(L)'
;MISDKNNKPAAAVRVSARPHPFAAQNNLYFLPAGTTLEEMAQKIQPDPLLRRYLRGFINDAMIPQRKWRFIRPKAGTDVRFCSVPMGGGGGKNPLRTVLSLAILASTSFLGTAFAAGALGQASLFGISGGRLISGALSFAGRLALNALAPPPRQRLSSSAKASPTLFIQGAQNRLDPFGKVPQVLGRHRMVPPMGAKPFTETFGDDQYLRMLFVWGYGPLDIADLKIGETPLSEFKDVEIVHRYGFPEDAPLTLYSGSVIQNDLQIALRESEGYHIRTTATDAEEISVDVTFPRGLMVLADGGVRQSRNVVLEVQYAPAGTEAWSAGEEEFALLDVTGNQNNALRKSVRFIVPKGQYDVRIRRITEDSEDDSVFDECVWTAVRTLRYEAPIAMAGLAVTALRIKATDQLSGVIDRFNGVVQSIVPDWDGENWVSRATSNPAALFRHVLQGAANARPLPENRLDLAKLENWHALCETEEREFNAVIDYQASVRDVLIDVAAAGRAAPSVIDGKWGVVADMPQAVPVQHFTPRNSSGFRGEKHFDTPPHGLRVRFANQEKYWQQDEMLVYDDGYDAATAVRFETLELPGITDPAQIWRDARYHIATARLRGESYSFTVDIEHLVCTRGDLIRLTHDVPLFGVQAARVKAVSETGGLVTHVLLDEEIEMQAGHTYSVRFRRQDGTSLVKQLVTAADTANNLQFETPFDLADAPLAGDLAMFGETGQESVELIVQSIRPGPDLTARLTCLDAAPAVHLADQGVIPAFDSHITLPQGLERPPRPHILSVQSGAEVLEVQDGGLFAPQIVVRFAPPAAGDDLELRVKIRDVNNSFFSAARFTLLDGDAVSIKDVRTAGIYDLRFLYIRKNGWSSQETLLPNYHVIGTGGAPQDVEGFRISVLGDTAFLSWEAVPDIDLSHYILRFSAATTAASWHEGVDMLPHIEKGASSVAVPALVGTYLLKAVDMQGEQSVSAAGIVSTAAGLSAYNAVAILTEDPAFTGFCDNMAAAGGVLSLSGQDSIDDWGDIDAVTRFDIGLNGLAPEGSYTFASPFDLGAVYSSTLSASVAVDVLDLSAVMDEWGDVDSRLDWDTASGGGAWQTRLQLRTTADDPADAEAVWTEWEDFMVGDYTARGFAFRLLARTEDIFVTPVVSALSVKIDMPDRVDGRENILSDSAGSSVVFNRSFRAIPAIAVSAQDMETGDYYSITETTESGFDIRFFNAAGAGIMRRFDYVAKGYGIRQP
;
A
#
# COMPACT_ATOMS: atom_id res chain seq x y z
N MET A 1 61.83 3.87 -11.10
CA MET A 1 62.82 3.28 -12.03
C MET A 1 62.13 2.22 -12.85
N ILE A 2 61.92 2.49 -14.14
CA ILE A 2 61.39 1.53 -15.14
C ILE A 2 62.62 1.01 -15.91
N SER A 3 62.89 -0.29 -15.88
CA SER A 3 63.63 -0.94 -16.98
C SER A 3 63.36 -2.46 -17.06
N ASP A 4 63.21 -2.91 -18.31
CA ASP A 4 63.49 -4.25 -18.84
C ASP A 4 62.62 -5.45 -18.45
N LYS A 5 61.48 -5.60 -19.15
CA LYS A 5 60.73 -6.88 -19.26
C LYS A 5 61.04 -7.73 -20.51
N ASN A 6 61.92 -7.29 -21.43
CA ASN A 6 62.05 -7.91 -22.75
C ASN A 6 63.43 -8.48 -23.12
N ASN A 7 64.22 -8.96 -22.17
CA ASN A 7 65.45 -9.72 -22.49
C ASN A 7 65.38 -11.16 -21.92
N LYS A 8 64.92 -12.12 -22.72
CA LYS A 8 64.96 -13.56 -22.40
C LYS A 8 66.37 -14.10 -22.68
N PRO A 9 67.17 -14.52 -21.68
CA PRO A 9 68.44 -15.18 -21.96
C PRO A 9 68.20 -16.58 -22.56
N ALA A 10 69.06 -16.99 -23.50
CA ALA A 10 68.94 -18.17 -24.36
C ALA A 10 68.92 -19.55 -23.63
N ALA A 11 69.03 -19.56 -22.30
CA ALA A 11 68.86 -20.74 -21.45
C ALA A 11 68.25 -20.32 -20.09
N ALA A 12 66.95 -20.03 -20.06
CA ALA A 12 66.22 -19.62 -18.86
C ALA A 12 65.27 -20.73 -18.34
N VAL A 13 65.10 -20.79 -17.02
CA VAL A 13 64.08 -21.56 -16.32
C VAL A 13 62.93 -20.61 -16.00
N ARG A 14 61.71 -21.01 -16.35
CA ARG A 14 60.51 -20.25 -16.03
C ARG A 14 60.11 -20.57 -14.60
N VAL A 15 60.03 -19.55 -13.76
CA VAL A 15 59.71 -19.70 -12.35
C VAL A 15 58.46 -18.90 -11.99
N SER A 16 57.34 -19.57 -11.75
CA SER A 16 56.14 -18.95 -11.21
C SER A 16 56.18 -18.99 -9.70
N ALA A 17 56.08 -17.86 -9.01
CA ALA A 17 56.19 -17.83 -7.57
C ALA A 17 55.14 -16.96 -6.88
N ARG A 18 54.62 -17.51 -5.78
CA ARG A 18 53.78 -16.84 -4.80
C ARG A 18 54.56 -16.72 -3.49
N PRO A 19 55.34 -15.64 -3.30
CA PRO A 19 56.26 -15.52 -2.17
C PRO A 19 55.55 -15.32 -0.82
N HIS A 20 54.27 -14.92 -0.81
CA HIS A 20 53.47 -14.73 0.39
C HIS A 20 52.11 -15.46 0.27
N PRO A 21 51.65 -16.18 1.31
CA PRO A 21 50.45 -17.03 1.22
C PRO A 21 49.15 -16.24 1.01
N PHE A 22 49.14 -14.95 1.32
CA PHE A 22 47.97 -14.06 1.19
C PHE A 22 48.08 -13.04 0.04
N ALA A 23 49.16 -13.04 -0.74
CA ALA A 23 49.27 -12.15 -1.90
C ALA A 23 48.47 -12.72 -3.09
N ALA A 24 47.67 -11.90 -3.79
CA ALA A 24 46.88 -12.34 -4.94
C ALA A 24 47.74 -12.54 -6.22
N GLN A 25 48.86 -11.82 -6.34
CA GLN A 25 49.74 -11.89 -7.51
C GLN A 25 50.66 -13.12 -7.52
N ASN A 26 50.62 -13.87 -8.62
CA ASN A 26 51.66 -14.83 -9.00
C ASN A 26 52.74 -14.11 -9.80
N ASN A 27 53.93 -13.97 -9.23
CA ASN A 27 55.05 -13.33 -9.91
C ASN A 27 55.75 -14.33 -10.83
N LEU A 28 55.99 -13.93 -12.07
CA LEU A 28 56.74 -14.73 -13.03
C LEU A 28 58.18 -14.22 -13.13
N TYR A 29 59.14 -15.10 -12.89
CA TYR A 29 60.57 -14.84 -13.01
C TYR A 29 61.18 -15.71 -14.11
N PHE A 30 62.16 -15.17 -14.84
CA PHE A 30 63.03 -15.94 -15.72
C PHE A 30 64.43 -15.97 -15.10
N LEU A 31 64.82 -17.14 -14.58
CA LEU A 31 66.10 -17.32 -13.89
C LEU A 31 67.07 -18.15 -14.76
N PRO A 32 68.39 -17.91 -14.72
CA PRO A 32 69.35 -18.66 -15.53
C PRO A 32 69.29 -20.17 -15.26
N ALA A 33 69.36 -20.99 -16.32
CA ALA A 33 69.51 -22.43 -16.18
C ALA A 33 70.83 -22.78 -15.45
N GLY A 34 70.79 -23.76 -14.56
CA GLY A 34 71.92 -24.14 -13.71
C GLY A 34 71.89 -23.56 -12.28
N THR A 35 71.00 -22.60 -12.00
CA THR A 35 70.74 -22.11 -10.64
C THR A 35 70.06 -23.21 -9.81
N THR A 36 70.42 -23.38 -8.54
CA THR A 36 69.75 -24.35 -7.66
C THR A 36 68.36 -23.87 -7.23
N LEU A 37 67.46 -24.78 -6.88
CA LEU A 37 66.16 -24.40 -6.32
C LEU A 37 66.29 -23.55 -5.04
N GLU A 38 67.36 -23.73 -4.26
CA GLU A 38 67.59 -22.92 -3.07
C GLU A 38 67.95 -21.48 -3.43
N GLU A 39 68.88 -21.26 -4.35
CA GLU A 39 69.23 -19.93 -4.85
C GLU A 39 68.05 -19.24 -5.54
N MET A 40 67.23 -19.99 -6.29
CA MET A 40 65.98 -19.48 -6.87
C MET A 40 64.99 -19.04 -5.78
N ALA A 41 64.80 -19.85 -4.73
CA ALA A 41 63.94 -19.52 -3.59
C ALA A 41 64.46 -18.31 -2.79
N GLN A 42 65.78 -18.15 -2.65
CA GLN A 42 66.40 -17.00 -1.99
C GLN A 42 66.13 -15.69 -2.73
N LYS A 43 66.21 -15.74 -4.07
CA LYS A 43 65.93 -14.59 -4.93
C LYS A 43 64.44 -14.22 -4.97
N ILE A 44 63.57 -15.21 -4.86
CA ILE A 44 62.11 -15.06 -4.91
C ILE A 44 61.52 -14.58 -3.57
N GLN A 45 62.05 -15.08 -2.45
CA GLN A 45 61.65 -14.68 -1.11
C GLN A 45 62.91 -14.34 -0.30
N PRO A 46 63.35 -13.07 -0.27
CA PRO A 46 64.56 -12.65 0.43
C PRO A 46 64.44 -12.76 1.96
N ASP A 47 63.23 -12.74 2.53
CA ASP A 47 63.00 -12.92 3.96
C ASP A 47 63.22 -14.38 4.39
N PRO A 48 64.22 -14.68 5.25
CA PRO A 48 64.52 -16.03 5.70
C PRO A 48 63.45 -16.65 6.61
N LEU A 49 62.58 -15.87 7.26
CA LEU A 49 61.45 -16.38 8.06
C LEU A 49 60.35 -16.91 7.14
N LEU A 50 59.96 -16.14 6.14
CA LEU A 50 58.92 -16.52 5.17
C LEU A 50 59.38 -17.65 4.24
N ARG A 51 60.68 -17.71 3.91
CA ARG A 51 61.25 -18.77 3.03
C ARG A 51 61.11 -20.19 3.59
N ARG A 52 60.97 -20.37 4.92
CA ARG A 52 60.73 -21.68 5.55
C ARG A 52 59.37 -22.28 5.16
N TYR A 53 58.42 -21.42 4.82
CA TYR A 53 57.06 -21.79 4.44
C TYR A 53 56.90 -21.96 2.93
N LEU A 54 57.95 -21.71 2.15
CA LEU A 54 57.97 -21.88 0.71
C LEU A 54 58.00 -23.38 0.33
N ARG A 55 57.24 -23.76 -0.69
CA ARG A 55 57.20 -25.10 -1.29
C ARG A 55 57.53 -24.98 -2.76
N GLY A 56 58.45 -25.81 -3.23
CA GLY A 56 59.01 -25.78 -4.59
C GLY A 56 58.56 -27.01 -5.35
N PHE A 57 58.05 -26.80 -6.55
CA PHE A 57 57.56 -27.83 -7.47
C PHE A 57 58.33 -27.75 -8.78
N ILE A 58 58.63 -28.90 -9.38
CA ILE A 58 59.15 -29.01 -10.75
C ILE A 58 58.14 -29.84 -11.53
N ASN A 59 57.55 -29.28 -12.61
CA ASN A 59 56.51 -29.96 -13.41
C ASN A 59 55.45 -30.64 -12.51
N ASP A 60 54.92 -29.87 -11.55
CA ASP A 60 53.93 -30.27 -10.53
C ASP A 60 54.36 -31.31 -9.48
N ALA A 61 55.59 -31.84 -9.54
CA ALA A 61 56.14 -32.68 -8.47
C ALA A 61 56.76 -31.85 -7.34
N MET A 62 56.27 -32.00 -6.10
CA MET A 62 56.81 -31.32 -4.93
C MET A 62 58.22 -31.83 -4.60
N ILE A 63 59.17 -30.91 -4.50
CA ILE A 63 60.55 -31.22 -4.12
C ILE A 63 60.75 -30.91 -2.63
N PRO A 64 61.15 -31.88 -1.79
CA PRO A 64 61.48 -31.64 -0.38
C PRO A 64 62.60 -30.60 -0.22
N GLN A 65 62.42 -29.64 0.69
CA GLN A 65 63.33 -28.49 0.86
C GLN A 65 64.80 -28.89 1.11
N ARG A 66 65.04 -30.01 1.82
CA ARG A 66 66.39 -30.58 2.05
C ARG A 66 67.17 -30.93 0.77
N LYS A 67 66.46 -31.11 -0.36
CA LYS A 67 67.04 -31.45 -1.67
C LYS A 67 67.28 -30.22 -2.55
N TRP A 68 66.80 -29.03 -2.19
CA TRP A 68 66.83 -27.85 -3.06
C TRP A 68 68.25 -27.41 -3.44
N ARG A 69 69.20 -27.56 -2.52
CA ARG A 69 70.63 -27.31 -2.75
C ARG A 69 71.31 -28.21 -3.79
N PHE A 70 70.69 -29.34 -4.14
CA PHE A 70 71.26 -30.33 -5.07
C PHE A 70 70.56 -30.35 -6.43
N ILE A 71 69.41 -29.68 -6.57
CA ILE A 71 68.57 -29.77 -7.76
C ILE A 71 68.70 -28.49 -8.58
N ARG A 72 69.15 -28.65 -9.83
CA ARG A 72 69.33 -27.59 -10.83
C ARG A 72 68.41 -27.86 -12.03
N PRO A 73 67.28 -27.16 -12.15
CA PRO A 73 66.38 -27.29 -13.29
C PRO A 73 67.08 -26.95 -14.61
N LYS A 74 66.86 -27.76 -15.65
CA LYS A 74 67.40 -27.52 -17.01
C LYS A 74 66.55 -26.45 -17.71
N ALA A 75 67.11 -25.81 -18.73
CA ALA A 75 66.38 -24.83 -19.56
C ALA A 75 65.06 -25.44 -20.09
N GLY A 76 63.98 -24.66 -20.07
CA GLY A 76 62.63 -25.12 -20.46
C GLY A 76 61.84 -25.88 -19.39
N THR A 77 62.38 -26.05 -18.18
CA THR A 77 61.64 -26.62 -17.04
C THR A 77 60.78 -25.55 -16.35
N ASP A 78 59.54 -25.89 -16.00
CA ASP A 78 58.67 -25.03 -15.18
C ASP A 78 58.86 -25.31 -13.69
N VAL A 79 59.28 -24.28 -12.95
CA VAL A 79 59.45 -24.34 -11.51
C VAL A 79 58.39 -23.48 -10.85
N ARG A 80 57.70 -24.01 -9.84
CA ARG A 80 56.70 -23.26 -9.08
C ARG A 80 57.11 -23.14 -7.62
N PHE A 81 57.08 -21.93 -7.05
CA PHE A 81 57.23 -21.72 -5.62
C PHE A 81 55.95 -21.18 -5.01
N CYS A 82 55.38 -21.88 -4.03
CA CYS A 82 54.18 -21.44 -3.33
C CYS A 82 54.47 -21.38 -1.83
N SER A 83 54.23 -20.25 -1.18
CA SER A 83 54.25 -20.20 0.28
C SER A 83 52.97 -20.83 0.83
N VAL A 84 53.12 -21.86 1.67
CA VAL A 84 51.99 -22.53 2.32
C VAL A 84 52.02 -22.16 3.80
N PRO A 85 50.92 -21.62 4.37
CA PRO A 85 50.86 -21.36 5.80
C PRO A 85 50.94 -22.71 6.53
N MET A 86 52.04 -22.94 7.25
CA MET A 86 52.17 -24.12 8.10
C MET A 86 52.23 -23.69 9.57
N GLY A 87 51.21 -24.09 10.33
CA GLY A 87 51.24 -24.04 11.79
C GLY A 87 52.36 -24.95 12.31
N GLY A 88 53.37 -24.35 12.93
CA GLY A 88 54.53 -25.04 13.47
C GLY A 88 54.19 -25.82 14.74
N GLY A 89 54.65 -27.08 14.78
CA GLY A 89 54.41 -28.06 15.83
C GLY A 89 54.77 -27.58 17.23
N GLY A 90 53.80 -27.73 18.13
CA GLY A 90 53.89 -27.41 19.54
C GLY A 90 52.64 -27.86 20.27
N GLY A 91 52.29 -29.15 20.18
CA GLY A 91 51.51 -29.92 21.16
C GLY A 91 50.19 -29.37 21.72
N LYS A 92 49.59 -28.30 21.18
CA LYS A 92 48.28 -27.77 21.58
C LYS A 92 47.58 -27.21 20.35
N ASN A 93 46.40 -27.75 20.08
CA ASN A 93 45.45 -27.42 18.99
C ASN A 93 45.54 -25.98 18.45
N PRO A 94 46.20 -25.73 17.29
CA PRO A 94 46.28 -24.40 16.68
C PRO A 94 45.08 -24.08 15.78
N LEU A 95 44.16 -25.03 15.58
CA LEU A 95 42.87 -24.80 14.93
C LEU A 95 41.90 -23.99 15.79
N ARG A 96 42.29 -23.58 17.00
CA ARG A 96 41.49 -22.69 17.85
C ARG A 96 42.05 -21.27 17.96
N THR A 97 43.33 -21.05 17.66
CA THR A 97 43.97 -19.73 17.85
C THR A 97 44.12 -18.94 16.55
N VAL A 98 44.21 -19.60 15.40
CA VAL A 98 44.12 -18.93 14.09
C VAL A 98 42.66 -18.82 13.63
N LEU A 99 41.80 -19.77 14.00
CA LEU A 99 40.35 -19.61 13.85
C LEU A 99 39.74 -18.64 14.86
N SER A 100 40.35 -18.35 16.02
CA SER A 100 39.88 -17.24 16.89
C SER A 100 40.29 -15.85 16.38
N LEU A 101 41.19 -15.77 15.40
CA LEU A 101 41.53 -14.51 14.71
C LEU A 101 40.87 -14.39 13.33
N ALA A 102 40.33 -15.49 12.78
CA ALA A 102 39.51 -15.49 11.56
C ALA A 102 37.98 -15.59 11.84
N ILE A 103 37.55 -16.02 13.04
CA ILE A 103 36.16 -15.96 13.54
C ILE A 103 35.96 -14.72 14.44
N LEU A 104 36.60 -13.61 14.10
CA LEU A 104 36.28 -12.28 14.63
C LEU A 104 36.04 -11.26 13.50
N ALA A 105 35.91 -11.76 12.26
CA ALA A 105 35.57 -10.99 11.07
C ALA A 105 34.17 -11.32 10.50
N SER A 106 33.39 -12.17 11.18
CA SER A 106 32.00 -12.45 10.80
C SER A 106 31.16 -12.81 12.02
N THR A 107 30.67 -11.82 12.77
CA THR A 107 29.39 -11.88 13.53
C THR A 107 29.04 -10.53 14.15
N SER A 108 28.09 -9.84 13.54
CA SER A 108 27.06 -9.10 14.30
C SER A 108 25.91 -10.02 14.72
N PHE A 109 26.01 -11.34 14.48
CA PHE A 109 24.95 -12.31 14.79
C PHE A 109 25.52 -13.65 15.27
N LEU A 110 26.08 -13.67 16.48
CA LEU A 110 26.13 -14.85 17.37
C LEU A 110 26.21 -14.36 18.84
N GLY A 111 25.19 -13.56 19.23
CA GLY A 111 24.91 -13.23 20.63
C GLY A 111 23.80 -14.08 21.25
N THR A 112 23.22 -15.04 20.52
CA THR A 112 22.07 -15.86 20.98
C THR A 112 22.12 -17.35 20.62
N ALA A 113 23.27 -17.92 20.24
CA ALA A 113 23.39 -19.37 20.00
C ALA A 113 24.57 -20.03 20.72
N PHE A 114 24.76 -19.70 22.01
CA PHE A 114 25.46 -20.54 22.99
C PHE A 114 24.67 -20.57 24.32
N ALA A 115 23.39 -20.92 24.24
CA ALA A 115 22.57 -21.26 25.40
C ALA A 115 21.60 -22.43 25.11
N ALA A 116 21.94 -23.31 24.17
CA ALA A 116 21.26 -24.59 23.98
C ALA A 116 22.14 -25.70 24.58
N GLY A 117 22.17 -25.79 25.90
CA GLY A 117 22.95 -26.84 26.58
C GLY A 117 23.30 -26.58 28.03
N ALA A 118 22.35 -26.14 28.85
CA ALA A 118 22.24 -26.40 30.29
C ALA A 118 21.33 -25.34 30.90
N LEU A 119 20.08 -25.74 31.19
CA LEU A 119 19.25 -25.37 32.34
C LEU A 119 17.80 -25.69 31.96
N GLY A 120 17.28 -26.74 32.62
CA GLY A 120 15.92 -27.20 32.46
C GLY A 120 14.87 -26.19 32.93
N GLN A 121 13.63 -26.55 32.62
CA GLN A 121 12.38 -25.99 33.12
C GLN A 121 12.49 -25.16 34.40
N ALA A 122 12.14 -23.88 34.31
CA ALA A 122 11.57 -23.12 35.42
C ALA A 122 10.74 -21.95 34.86
N SER A 123 9.46 -22.24 34.63
CA SER A 123 8.29 -21.37 34.85
C SER A 123 8.43 -19.85 34.63
N LEU A 124 7.68 -19.37 33.62
CA LEU A 124 6.80 -18.20 33.72
C LEU A 124 6.35 -17.98 35.18
N PHE A 125 6.55 -16.80 35.76
CA PHE A 125 5.57 -16.04 36.57
C PHE A 125 6.26 -14.89 37.35
N GLY A 126 5.83 -13.65 37.08
CA GLY A 126 5.78 -12.54 38.04
C GLY A 126 6.96 -11.56 38.10
N ILE A 127 6.78 -10.33 37.59
CA ILE A 127 6.36 -9.13 38.34
C ILE A 127 6.21 -7.94 37.35
N SER A 128 4.95 -7.52 37.21
CA SER A 128 4.34 -6.26 36.72
C SER A 128 5.17 -5.19 35.97
N GLY A 129 4.69 -4.84 34.75
CA GLY A 129 4.78 -3.47 34.21
C GLY A 129 5.46 -3.25 32.86
N GLY A 130 5.11 -4.00 31.81
CA GLY A 130 5.55 -3.73 30.43
C GLY A 130 5.56 -4.99 29.58
N ARG A 131 4.65 -5.11 28.61
CA ARG A 131 4.60 -6.25 27.68
C ARG A 131 5.82 -6.22 26.75
N LEU A 132 6.93 -6.79 27.19
CA LEU A 132 7.99 -7.28 26.31
C LEU A 132 7.44 -8.51 25.61
N ILE A 133 6.95 -8.33 24.38
CA ILE A 133 6.65 -9.43 23.47
C ILE A 133 7.98 -10.13 23.18
N SER A 134 8.18 -11.29 23.80
CA SER A 134 9.24 -12.23 23.48
C SER A 134 9.05 -12.74 22.04
N GLY A 135 9.98 -12.41 21.14
CA GLY A 135 10.18 -13.16 19.89
C GLY A 135 9.88 -12.48 18.55
N ALA A 136 9.80 -11.14 18.48
CA ALA A 136 9.78 -10.42 17.20
C ALA A 136 11.08 -9.64 17.00
N LEU A 137 11.73 -9.79 15.84
CA LEU A 137 12.82 -8.90 15.42
C LEU A 137 12.23 -7.49 15.28
N SER A 138 12.74 -6.52 16.04
CA SER A 138 12.37 -5.12 15.84
C SER A 138 12.87 -4.65 14.46
N PHE A 139 12.24 -3.63 13.87
CA PHE A 139 12.63 -3.04 12.59
C PHE A 139 14.13 -2.69 12.55
N ALA A 140 14.69 -2.19 13.64
CA ALA A 140 16.13 -1.95 13.77
C ALA A 140 16.98 -3.23 13.68
N GLY A 141 16.49 -4.35 14.24
CA GLY A 141 17.12 -5.66 14.13
C GLY A 141 17.15 -6.18 12.70
N ARG A 142 16.12 -5.89 11.89
CA ARG A 142 16.07 -6.20 10.46
C ARG A 142 17.07 -5.40 9.65
N LEU A 143 17.18 -4.09 9.90
CA LEU A 143 18.16 -3.24 9.21
C LEU A 143 19.59 -3.71 9.44
N ALA A 144 19.90 -4.18 10.65
CA ALA A 144 21.21 -4.76 10.96
C ALA A 144 21.50 -6.06 10.18
N LEU A 145 20.46 -6.79 9.76
CA LEU A 145 20.57 -8.03 8.99
C LEU A 145 20.56 -7.79 7.48
N ASN A 146 19.83 -6.78 6.98
CA ASN A 146 19.50 -6.62 5.56
C ASN A 146 19.96 -5.28 4.95
N ALA A 147 20.87 -4.54 5.61
CA ALA A 147 21.50 -3.35 5.04
C ALA A 147 22.99 -3.59 4.75
N LEU A 148 23.51 -3.01 3.67
CA LEU A 148 24.95 -2.94 3.43
C LEU A 148 25.61 -1.95 4.41
N ALA A 149 24.93 -0.82 4.64
CA ALA A 149 25.21 0.19 5.65
C ALA A 149 24.14 0.16 6.76
N PRO A 150 24.30 -0.70 7.79
CA PRO A 150 23.34 -0.78 8.88
C PRO A 150 23.41 0.47 9.76
N PRO A 151 22.30 0.87 10.42
CA PRO A 151 22.35 1.89 11.44
C PRO A 151 23.29 1.45 12.58
N PRO A 152 23.92 2.40 13.27
CA PRO A 152 24.76 2.09 14.41
C PRO A 152 23.95 1.40 15.51
N ARG A 153 24.65 0.68 16.39
CA ARG A 153 24.00 -0.09 17.46
C ARG A 153 23.16 0.84 18.34
N GLN A 154 21.85 0.58 18.37
CA GLN A 154 20.93 1.36 19.20
C GLN A 154 21.30 1.23 20.68
N ARG A 155 21.47 2.35 21.38
CA ARG A 155 21.89 2.38 22.78
C ARG A 155 20.67 2.57 23.68
N LEU A 156 19.67 1.68 23.51
CA LEU A 156 18.31 1.74 24.06
C LEU A 156 18.20 1.66 25.60
N SER A 157 19.29 1.76 26.38
CA SER A 157 19.19 1.76 27.84
C SER A 157 19.49 3.13 28.42
N SER A 158 18.64 3.57 29.36
CA SER A 158 18.85 4.76 30.19
C SER A 158 20.12 4.71 31.06
N SER A 159 20.84 3.58 31.05
CA SER A 159 22.13 3.36 31.72
C SER A 159 23.32 3.20 30.77
N ALA A 160 23.12 3.20 29.45
CA ALA A 160 24.19 3.10 28.47
C ALA A 160 24.82 4.47 28.26
N LYS A 161 25.88 4.78 29.02
CA LYS A 161 26.94 5.79 28.80
C LYS A 161 26.67 6.87 27.72
N ALA A 162 25.53 7.55 27.77
CA ALA A 162 25.28 8.72 26.95
C ALA A 162 25.90 9.90 27.68
N SER A 163 26.74 10.66 26.97
CA SER A 163 27.34 11.82 27.59
C SER A 163 26.30 12.92 27.84
N PRO A 164 26.27 13.54 29.03
CA PRO A 164 25.56 14.80 29.24
C PRO A 164 26.01 15.90 28.27
N THR A 165 27.20 15.80 27.68
CA THR A 165 27.75 16.83 26.79
C THR A 165 27.20 16.73 25.36
N LEU A 166 26.69 15.55 24.96
CA LEU A 166 25.91 15.39 23.71
C LEU A 166 24.57 16.13 23.79
N PHE A 167 24.06 16.36 25.00
CA PHE A 167 22.78 17.01 25.25
C PHE A 167 23.01 18.19 26.20
N ILE A 168 23.22 19.39 25.65
CA ILE A 168 23.65 20.59 26.39
C ILE A 168 22.75 20.93 27.60
N GLN A 169 21.49 20.50 27.57
CA GLN A 169 20.53 20.74 28.64
C GLN A 169 20.96 20.07 29.96
N GLY A 170 21.42 20.90 30.91
CA GLY A 170 21.88 20.46 32.23
C GLY A 170 23.37 20.11 32.30
N ALA A 171 24.11 20.24 31.19
CA ALA A 171 25.56 20.13 31.20
C ALA A 171 26.19 21.34 31.91
N GLN A 172 27.23 21.08 32.69
CA GLN A 172 27.98 22.10 33.43
C GLN A 172 29.47 21.91 33.20
N ASN A 173 30.23 23.00 33.19
CA ASN A 173 31.68 22.93 33.25
C ASN A 173 32.05 22.28 34.57
N ARG A 174 32.82 21.20 34.53
CA ARG A 174 33.27 20.48 35.71
C ARG A 174 34.76 20.24 35.61
N LEU A 175 35.43 20.28 36.77
CA LEU A 175 36.80 19.84 36.88
C LEU A 175 36.81 18.30 36.88
N ASP A 176 37.52 17.68 35.94
CA ASP A 176 37.66 16.22 35.85
C ASP A 176 39.16 15.82 35.81
N PRO A 177 39.87 15.90 36.95
CA PRO A 177 41.30 15.58 37.01
C PRO A 177 41.55 14.13 36.65
N PHE A 178 42.51 13.87 35.76
CA PHE A 178 42.81 12.53 35.20
C PHE A 178 41.64 11.90 34.44
N GLY A 179 40.62 12.70 34.12
CA GLY A 179 39.50 12.32 33.29
C GLY A 179 39.87 12.17 31.82
N LYS A 180 38.85 11.89 31.02
CA LYS A 180 38.97 11.76 29.56
C LYS A 180 38.98 13.13 28.90
N VAL A 181 39.89 13.33 27.95
CA VAL A 181 39.89 14.52 27.10
C VAL A 181 38.84 14.32 25.99
N PRO A 182 37.90 15.26 25.77
CA PRO A 182 36.94 15.17 24.68
C PRO A 182 37.61 15.14 23.31
N GLN A 183 37.06 14.36 22.37
CA GLN A 183 37.37 14.45 20.95
C GLN A 183 36.15 14.99 20.20
N VAL A 184 36.28 16.16 19.60
CA VAL A 184 35.25 16.74 18.72
C VAL A 184 35.45 16.18 17.31
N LEU A 185 34.38 15.72 16.68
CA LEU A 185 34.32 15.30 15.29
C LEU A 185 33.24 16.14 14.59
N GLY A 186 33.59 16.83 13.52
CA GLY A 186 32.70 17.76 12.84
C GLY A 186 32.48 19.03 13.67
N ARG A 187 31.28 19.62 13.55
CA ARG A 187 30.86 20.86 14.19
C ARG A 187 29.81 20.60 15.27
N HIS A 188 30.08 20.97 16.51
CA HIS A 188 29.14 20.77 17.62
C HIS A 188 29.23 21.87 18.66
N ARG A 189 28.09 22.23 19.28
CA ARG A 189 28.08 23.09 20.48
C ARG A 189 28.37 22.26 21.72
N MET A 190 29.34 22.64 22.54
CA MET A 190 29.72 21.85 23.72
C MET A 190 29.97 22.70 24.95
N VAL A 191 29.83 22.07 26.11
CA VAL A 191 30.21 22.61 27.42
C VAL A 191 31.56 21.97 27.79
N PRO A 192 32.70 22.69 27.67
CA PRO A 192 34.01 22.10 27.92
C PRO A 192 34.25 21.79 29.40
N PRO A 193 34.95 20.69 29.73
CA PRO A 193 35.47 20.50 31.08
C PRO A 193 36.46 21.62 31.47
N MET A 194 36.55 21.89 32.77
CA MET A 194 37.54 22.84 33.30
C MET A 194 38.92 22.17 33.30
N GLY A 195 39.91 22.87 32.75
CA GLY A 195 41.31 22.41 32.68
C GLY A 195 42.08 22.64 33.98
N ALA A 196 41.66 23.62 34.79
CA ALA A 196 42.27 23.95 36.07
C ALA A 196 41.26 24.59 37.03
N LYS A 197 41.59 24.67 38.32
CA LYS A 197 40.69 25.21 39.35
C LYS A 197 40.46 26.72 39.12
N PRO A 198 39.21 27.21 39.11
CA PRO A 198 38.96 28.64 39.01
C PRO A 198 39.48 29.37 40.26
N PHE A 199 39.97 30.59 40.09
CA PHE A 199 40.34 31.46 41.20
C PHE A 199 39.95 32.90 40.93
N THR A 200 39.74 33.66 41.99
CA THR A 200 39.40 35.09 41.91
C THR A 200 40.60 35.95 42.28
N GLU A 201 40.68 37.10 41.64
CA GLU A 201 41.75 38.06 41.77
C GLU A 201 41.12 39.44 41.99
N THR A 202 41.53 40.16 43.02
CA THR A 202 41.04 41.52 43.28
C THR A 202 42.01 42.54 42.70
N PHE A 203 41.48 43.52 41.97
CA PHE A 203 42.23 44.64 41.42
C PHE A 203 41.50 45.96 41.73
N GLY A 204 42.06 46.77 42.62
CA GLY A 204 41.38 47.96 43.14
C GLY A 204 40.15 47.56 43.97
N ASP A 205 38.97 48.03 43.55
CA ASP A 205 37.69 47.70 44.17
C ASP A 205 36.92 46.60 43.38
N ASP A 206 37.46 46.17 42.22
CA ASP A 206 36.85 45.16 41.35
C ASP A 206 37.46 43.76 41.57
N GLN A 207 36.62 42.74 41.56
CA GLN A 207 37.01 41.34 41.58
C GLN A 207 36.90 40.76 40.17
N TYR A 208 37.91 40.01 39.73
CA TYR A 208 37.96 39.30 38.47
C TYR A 208 38.01 37.78 38.73
N LEU A 209 37.36 37.00 37.87
CA LEU A 209 37.36 35.54 37.88
C LEU A 209 38.22 35.04 36.70
N ARG A 210 39.17 34.13 36.98
CA ARG A 210 39.99 33.46 35.95
C ARG A 210 39.64 31.98 35.87
N MET A 211 39.44 31.50 34.65
CA MET A 211 39.06 30.12 34.36
C MET A 211 39.80 29.58 33.14
N LEU A 212 40.01 28.25 33.12
CA LEU A 212 40.61 27.54 32.01
C LEU A 212 39.68 26.42 31.57
N PHE A 213 39.36 26.36 30.29
CA PHE A 213 38.47 25.35 29.68
C PHE A 213 39.22 24.53 28.64
N VAL A 214 38.91 23.23 28.56
CA VAL A 214 39.50 22.30 27.59
C VAL A 214 38.44 21.85 26.60
N TRP A 215 38.60 22.22 25.33
CA TRP A 215 37.67 21.82 24.27
C TRP A 215 37.95 20.42 23.74
N GLY A 216 39.22 20.01 23.71
CA GLY A 216 39.60 18.66 23.30
C GLY A 216 40.96 18.61 22.63
N TYR A 217 41.21 17.53 21.88
CA TYR A 217 42.37 17.42 21.01
C TYR A 217 42.24 18.38 19.81
N GLY A 218 43.30 19.18 19.58
CA GLY A 218 43.38 20.10 18.45
C GLY A 218 43.97 19.48 17.17
N PRO A 219 43.97 20.24 16.06
CA PRO A 219 43.48 21.61 15.96
C PRO A 219 41.94 21.71 15.89
N LEU A 220 41.36 22.66 16.61
CA LEU A 220 39.92 22.96 16.59
C LEU A 220 39.69 24.43 16.25
N ASP A 221 38.62 24.73 15.52
CA ASP A 221 38.08 26.08 15.40
C ASP A 221 37.05 26.33 16.52
N ILE A 222 37.08 27.49 17.16
CA ILE A 222 36.27 27.81 18.34
C ILE A 222 35.56 29.14 18.11
N ALA A 223 34.22 29.11 18.15
CA ALA A 223 33.36 30.25 17.88
C ALA A 223 32.15 30.31 18.84
N ASP A 224 31.34 31.37 18.73
CA ASP A 224 30.06 31.54 19.40
C ASP A 224 30.07 31.27 20.92
N LEU A 225 31.02 31.87 21.63
CA LEU A 225 31.18 31.70 23.08
C LEU A 225 30.00 32.34 23.85
N LYS A 226 29.42 31.58 24.77
CA LYS A 226 28.29 31.98 25.61
C LYS A 226 28.47 31.53 27.07
N ILE A 227 27.81 32.23 27.98
CA ILE A 227 27.59 31.80 29.36
C ILE A 227 26.10 31.52 29.51
N GLY A 228 25.73 30.24 29.64
CA GLY A 228 24.34 29.82 29.47
C GLY A 228 23.87 30.12 28.04
N GLU A 229 22.87 31.00 27.91
CA GLU A 229 22.38 31.47 26.60
C GLU A 229 22.84 32.89 26.24
N THR A 230 23.50 33.60 27.17
CA THR A 230 23.95 34.97 26.99
C THR A 230 25.29 35.00 26.23
N PRO A 231 25.38 35.70 25.07
CA PRO A 231 26.64 35.91 24.36
C PRO A 231 27.70 36.56 25.23
N LEU A 232 28.95 36.10 25.09
CA LEU A 232 30.05 36.61 25.91
C LEU A 232 30.32 38.11 25.70
N SER A 233 29.92 38.66 24.54
CA SER A 233 30.02 40.09 24.22
C SER A 233 29.12 41.00 25.07
N GLU A 234 28.12 40.46 25.77
CA GLU A 234 27.25 41.24 26.66
C GLU A 234 27.89 41.54 28.03
N PHE A 235 28.97 40.84 28.37
CA PHE A 235 29.70 41.03 29.62
C PHE A 235 30.81 42.09 29.46
N LYS A 236 31.06 42.86 30.51
CA LYS A 236 32.11 43.89 30.52
C LYS A 236 33.41 43.35 31.08
N ASP A 237 34.53 43.91 30.60
CA ASP A 237 35.90 43.58 31.02
C ASP A 237 36.22 42.08 30.92
N VAL A 238 35.95 41.52 29.73
CA VAL A 238 36.26 40.13 29.38
C VAL A 238 37.54 40.08 28.54
N GLU A 239 38.50 39.25 28.96
CA GLU A 239 39.72 38.93 28.23
C GLU A 239 39.78 37.42 27.98
N ILE A 240 40.14 37.04 26.75
CA ILE A 240 40.17 35.64 26.31
C ILE A 240 41.46 35.38 25.56
N VAL A 241 42.08 34.23 25.81
CA VAL A 241 43.20 33.71 25.04
C VAL A 241 42.84 32.28 24.64
N HIS A 242 42.85 32.04 23.32
CA HIS A 242 42.67 30.73 22.73
C HIS A 242 44.02 30.09 22.44
N ARG A 243 44.10 28.78 22.67
CA ARG A 243 45.01 27.89 21.95
C ARG A 243 44.15 26.92 21.19
N TYR A 244 44.29 26.87 19.89
CA TYR A 244 43.49 26.03 19.01
C TYR A 244 44.03 24.58 18.97
N GLY A 245 45.21 24.35 19.56
CA GLY A 245 45.90 23.07 19.64
C GLY A 245 46.91 22.82 18.51
N PHE A 246 47.33 23.87 17.80
CA PHE A 246 48.43 23.76 16.84
C PHE A 246 49.76 23.60 17.58
N PRO A 247 50.75 22.88 16.99
CA PRO A 247 52.08 22.76 17.57
C PRO A 247 52.78 24.10 17.83
N GLU A 248 52.46 25.13 17.05
CA GLU A 248 53.05 26.47 17.10
C GLU A 248 52.30 27.45 18.01
N ASP A 249 51.22 27.02 18.68
CA ASP A 249 50.42 27.90 19.53
C ASP A 249 51.22 28.45 20.71
N ALA A 250 51.17 29.78 20.88
CA ALA A 250 51.82 30.49 21.97
C ALA A 250 51.38 29.97 23.36
N PRO A 251 52.26 30.06 24.39
CA PRO A 251 51.89 29.71 25.76
C PRO A 251 50.70 30.53 26.29
N LEU A 252 49.92 29.93 27.19
CA LEU A 252 48.82 30.64 27.87
C LEU A 252 49.38 31.72 28.79
N THR A 253 49.03 32.98 28.54
CA THR A 253 49.44 34.14 29.36
C THR A 253 48.35 34.57 30.35
N LEU A 254 47.07 34.38 30.00
CA LEU A 254 45.93 34.78 30.84
C LEU A 254 45.65 33.85 32.03
N TYR A 255 46.21 32.65 32.06
CA TYR A 255 46.01 31.71 33.17
C TYR A 255 47.35 31.06 33.54
N SER A 256 47.85 31.39 34.74
CA SER A 256 49.12 30.91 35.28
C SER A 256 48.91 29.67 36.17
N GLY A 257 49.70 28.62 35.96
CA GLY A 257 49.44 27.26 36.45
C GLY A 257 49.53 27.00 37.96
N SER A 258 49.91 27.97 38.79
CA SER A 258 49.86 27.77 40.24
C SER A 258 49.71 29.10 40.99
N VAL A 259 48.56 29.27 41.66
CA VAL A 259 48.37 30.31 42.68
C VAL A 259 48.33 29.60 44.02
N ILE A 260 49.42 29.69 44.78
CA ILE A 260 49.52 29.15 46.13
C ILE A 260 49.27 30.31 47.09
N GLN A 261 48.09 30.31 47.72
CA GLN A 261 47.70 31.31 48.71
C GLN A 261 47.95 30.77 50.11
N ASN A 262 48.70 31.53 50.91
CA ASN A 262 48.80 31.35 52.35
C ASN A 262 47.93 32.41 53.01
N ASP A 263 46.83 31.98 53.62
CA ASP A 263 45.95 32.86 54.41
C ASP A 263 46.62 33.23 55.74
N LEU A 264 46.52 34.50 56.09
CA LEU A 264 47.12 35.11 57.26
C LEU A 264 46.05 35.91 58.01
N GLN A 265 46.29 36.15 59.30
CA GLN A 265 45.46 37.02 60.12
C GLN A 265 46.36 37.78 61.10
N ILE A 266 47.30 38.55 60.56
CA ILE A 266 48.31 39.25 61.35
C ILE A 266 47.92 40.73 61.38
N ALA A 267 47.56 41.25 62.56
CA ALA A 267 47.36 42.68 62.73
C ALA A 267 48.70 43.40 62.56
N LEU A 268 48.72 44.47 61.75
CA LEU A 268 49.91 45.27 61.50
C LEU A 268 49.85 46.52 62.35
N ARG A 269 50.69 46.54 63.39
CA ARG A 269 50.93 47.68 64.27
C ARG A 269 52.31 48.27 63.99
N GLU A 270 52.43 49.58 64.04
CA GLU A 270 53.72 50.26 63.89
C GLU A 270 54.72 49.77 64.97
N SER A 271 54.23 49.62 66.21
CA SER A 271 54.99 49.14 67.36
C SER A 271 55.56 47.71 67.25
N GLU A 272 55.06 46.89 66.33
CA GLU A 272 55.48 45.49 66.15
C GLU A 272 56.54 45.29 65.04
N GLY A 273 56.83 46.33 64.24
CA GLY A 273 57.85 46.27 63.19
C GLY A 273 57.50 45.32 62.03
N TYR A 274 58.52 44.67 61.46
CA TYR A 274 58.35 43.81 60.28
C TYR A 274 57.84 42.41 60.63
N HIS A 275 56.78 42.01 59.95
CA HIS A 275 56.32 40.62 59.91
C HIS A 275 56.83 39.95 58.64
N ILE A 276 57.54 38.81 58.76
CA ILE A 276 58.16 38.09 57.63
C ILE A 276 57.39 36.81 57.31
N ARG A 277 57.17 36.50 56.03
CA ARG A 277 56.63 35.24 55.53
C ARG A 277 57.37 34.78 54.29
N THR A 278 57.70 33.49 54.24
CA THR A 278 58.32 32.87 53.07
C THR A 278 57.26 32.42 52.06
N THR A 279 57.48 32.69 50.79
CA THR A 279 56.66 32.21 49.67
C THR A 279 56.85 30.71 49.45
N ALA A 280 56.00 30.10 48.61
CA ALA A 280 56.31 28.79 48.07
C ALA A 280 57.55 28.87 47.14
N THR A 281 58.17 27.72 46.84
CA THR A 281 59.30 27.64 45.88
C THR A 281 58.87 28.07 44.48
N ASP A 282 59.83 28.42 43.62
CA ASP A 282 59.60 28.71 42.19
C ASP A 282 58.59 29.84 41.92
N ALA A 283 58.49 30.80 42.84
CA ALA A 283 57.75 32.04 42.66
C ALA A 283 58.33 32.85 41.50
N GLU A 284 57.45 33.29 40.60
CA GLU A 284 57.77 34.23 39.51
C GLU A 284 56.99 35.54 39.68
N GLU A 285 55.92 35.52 40.48
CA GLU A 285 55.26 36.72 40.99
C GLU A 285 54.74 36.49 42.43
N ILE A 286 54.76 37.56 43.22
CA ILE A 286 54.34 37.57 44.61
C ILE A 286 53.23 38.61 44.75
N SER A 287 52.11 38.24 45.37
CA SER A 287 51.04 39.18 45.74
C SER A 287 50.84 39.20 47.25
N VAL A 288 50.72 40.38 47.84
CA VAL A 288 50.49 40.60 49.27
C VAL A 288 49.16 41.32 49.44
N ASP A 289 48.26 40.76 50.25
CA ASP A 289 46.93 41.33 50.49
C ASP A 289 46.78 41.81 51.93
N VAL A 290 46.34 43.05 52.09
CA VAL A 290 45.97 43.63 53.39
C VAL A 290 44.49 44.02 53.41
N THR A 291 43.87 43.86 54.57
CA THR A 291 42.46 44.20 54.80
C THR A 291 42.33 45.09 56.02
N PHE A 292 41.50 46.13 55.90
CA PHE A 292 41.02 46.96 56.99
C PHE A 292 39.62 46.49 57.38
N PRO A 293 39.44 45.60 58.37
CA PRO A 293 38.18 44.88 58.56
C PRO A 293 37.00 45.77 58.96
N ARG A 294 37.28 46.87 59.69
CA ARG A 294 36.29 47.86 60.11
C ARG A 294 36.22 49.09 59.19
N GLY A 295 36.89 49.03 58.03
CA GLY A 295 37.10 50.17 57.14
C GLY A 295 38.23 51.09 57.62
N LEU A 296 38.36 52.22 56.94
CA LEU A 296 39.42 53.20 57.17
C LEU A 296 38.79 54.60 57.25
N MET A 297 38.76 55.23 58.44
CA MET A 297 38.24 56.59 58.66
C MET A 297 38.59 57.15 60.04
N VAL A 298 38.31 58.44 60.24
CA VAL A 298 38.16 59.05 61.58
C VAL A 298 36.71 59.51 61.76
N LEU A 299 36.11 59.24 62.91
CA LEU A 299 34.78 59.73 63.29
C LEU A 299 34.92 60.99 64.15
N ALA A 300 34.72 62.16 63.54
CA ALA A 300 34.80 63.44 64.25
C ALA A 300 33.55 63.71 65.12
N ASP A 301 33.67 64.67 66.05
CA ASP A 301 32.55 65.15 66.87
C ASP A 301 31.36 65.55 65.99
N GLY A 302 30.20 64.95 66.27
CA GLY A 302 28.97 65.12 65.48
C GLY A 302 28.72 64.03 64.42
N GLY A 303 29.53 62.97 64.38
CA GLY A 303 29.30 61.80 63.51
C GLY A 303 29.73 61.99 62.05
N VAL A 304 30.53 63.02 61.77
CA VAL A 304 31.06 63.31 60.43
C VAL A 304 32.29 62.43 60.17
N ARG A 305 32.30 61.73 59.03
CA ARG A 305 33.41 60.87 58.61
C ARG A 305 34.51 61.71 57.96
N GLN A 306 35.74 61.58 58.45
CA GLN A 306 36.93 62.18 57.87
C GLN A 306 37.86 61.10 57.30
N SER A 307 38.65 61.47 56.29
CA SER A 307 39.58 60.55 55.65
C SER A 307 40.74 60.21 56.58
N ARG A 308 41.05 58.93 56.73
CA ARG A 308 42.26 58.42 57.41
C ARG A 308 43.19 57.82 56.37
N ASN A 309 44.48 57.96 56.60
CA ASN A 309 45.55 57.42 55.77
C ASN A 309 46.39 56.43 56.60
N VAL A 310 46.68 55.27 56.03
CA VAL A 310 47.63 54.28 56.57
C VAL A 310 48.62 53.91 55.48
N VAL A 311 49.90 54.02 55.79
CA VAL A 311 51.01 53.67 54.88
C VAL A 311 51.68 52.41 55.38
N LEU A 312 51.80 51.41 54.51
CA LEU A 312 52.53 50.16 54.76
C LEU A 312 53.75 50.08 53.85
N GLU A 313 54.82 49.51 54.38
CA GLU A 313 56.02 49.18 53.60
C GLU A 313 56.06 47.69 53.34
N VAL A 314 56.19 47.30 52.07
CA VAL A 314 56.32 45.90 51.65
C VAL A 314 57.63 45.69 50.91
N GLN A 315 58.40 44.71 51.35
CA GLN A 315 59.70 44.35 50.79
C GLN A 315 59.80 42.84 50.58
N TYR A 316 60.68 42.42 49.66
CA TYR A 316 60.97 41.01 49.41
C TYR A 316 62.48 40.76 49.29
N ALA A 317 62.93 39.54 49.55
CA ALA A 317 64.31 39.08 49.43
C ALA A 317 64.33 37.63 48.93
N PRO A 318 65.33 37.17 48.16
CA PRO A 318 65.53 35.73 47.96
C PRO A 318 65.62 35.01 49.32
N ALA A 319 64.93 33.89 49.47
CA ALA A 319 64.70 33.26 50.78
C ALA A 319 66.03 32.95 51.51
N GLY A 320 66.13 33.38 52.76
CA GLY A 320 67.29 33.16 53.63
C GLY A 320 68.54 34.00 53.30
N THR A 321 68.48 34.93 52.34
CA THR A 321 69.64 35.74 51.94
C THR A 321 69.76 37.08 52.67
N GLU A 322 68.71 37.52 53.37
CA GLU A 322 68.59 38.86 54.00
C GLU A 322 68.84 40.04 53.03
N ALA A 323 68.91 39.76 51.73
CA ALA A 323 69.06 40.74 50.66
C ALA A 323 67.69 41.32 50.30
N TRP A 324 67.10 42.04 51.26
CA TRP A 324 65.86 42.77 51.07
C TRP A 324 66.00 43.75 49.91
N SER A 325 64.91 43.95 49.15
CA SER A 325 64.76 44.90 48.06
C SER A 325 65.01 46.34 48.55
N ALA A 326 66.27 46.65 48.83
CA ALA A 326 66.78 47.84 49.49
C ALA A 326 67.73 48.58 48.55
N GLY A 327 67.13 49.20 47.54
CA GLY A 327 67.66 50.35 46.81
C GLY A 327 66.50 51.34 46.64
N GLU A 328 66.80 52.64 46.53
CA GLU A 328 65.83 53.76 46.60
C GLU A 328 64.66 53.74 45.59
N GLU A 329 64.52 52.69 44.77
CA GLU A 329 63.46 52.53 43.76
C GLU A 329 62.72 51.16 43.78
N GLU A 330 63.00 50.22 44.70
CA GLU A 330 62.50 48.83 44.59
C GLU A 330 61.64 48.28 45.76
N PHE A 331 61.26 49.11 46.75
CA PHE A 331 60.25 48.75 47.76
C PHE A 331 58.89 49.38 47.42
N ALA A 332 57.79 48.69 47.73
CA ALA A 332 56.46 49.24 47.48
C ALA A 332 55.87 49.84 48.75
N LEU A 333 55.54 51.13 48.67
CA LEU A 333 54.69 51.79 49.66
C LEU A 333 53.23 51.58 49.28
N LEU A 334 52.48 50.95 50.17
CA LEU A 334 51.03 50.86 50.04
C LEU A 334 50.41 52.01 50.84
N ASP A 335 50.18 53.13 50.16
CA ASP A 335 49.48 54.29 50.69
C ASP A 335 47.97 54.11 50.52
N VAL A 336 47.27 53.87 51.63
CA VAL A 336 45.83 53.62 51.64
C VAL A 336 45.12 54.76 52.34
N THR A 337 44.26 55.47 51.61
CA THR A 337 43.37 56.50 52.16
C THR A 337 41.91 56.07 52.02
N GLY A 338 41.11 56.27 53.07
CA GLY A 338 39.68 55.95 53.06
C GLY A 338 38.87 56.83 54.01
N ASN A 339 37.55 56.89 53.80
CA ASN A 339 36.58 57.60 54.66
C ASN A 339 35.31 56.75 54.94
N GLN A 340 35.44 55.42 54.99
CA GLN A 340 34.34 54.46 54.95
C GLN A 340 34.45 53.38 56.05
N ASN A 341 33.30 52.84 56.53
CA ASN A 341 33.21 51.85 57.63
C ASN A 341 33.04 50.40 57.14
N ASN A 342 32.93 50.17 55.84
CA ASN A 342 32.96 48.84 55.24
C ASN A 342 34.41 48.38 55.10
N ALA A 343 34.63 47.06 55.15
CA ALA A 343 35.96 46.48 55.04
C ALA A 343 36.63 46.91 53.73
N LEU A 344 37.85 47.47 53.82
CA LEU A 344 38.63 47.89 52.67
C LEU A 344 39.77 46.88 52.44
N ARG A 345 39.98 46.40 51.22
CA ARG A 345 41.07 45.47 50.87
C ARG A 345 42.00 46.12 49.87
N LYS A 346 43.31 45.95 50.05
CA LYS A 346 44.33 46.44 49.11
C LYS A 346 45.41 45.38 48.93
N SER A 347 45.99 45.34 47.74
CA SER A 347 47.02 44.36 47.39
C SER A 347 48.19 45.02 46.67
N VAL A 348 49.39 44.47 46.83
CA VAL A 348 50.60 44.86 46.09
C VAL A 348 51.25 43.64 45.44
N ARG A 349 51.88 43.81 44.28
CA ARG A 349 52.49 42.72 43.51
C ARG A 349 53.92 43.02 43.09
N PHE A 350 54.71 41.95 43.03
CA PHE A 350 56.11 41.99 42.61
C PHE A 350 56.35 40.88 41.58
N ILE A 351 56.83 41.25 40.39
CA ILE A 351 57.37 40.29 39.42
C ILE A 351 58.81 40.01 39.84
N VAL A 352 59.15 38.74 40.04
CA VAL A 352 60.45 38.32 40.58
C VAL A 352 61.06 37.22 39.69
N PRO A 353 62.39 37.12 39.60
CA PRO A 353 63.02 35.96 38.95
C PRO A 353 62.57 34.65 39.58
N LYS A 354 62.48 33.56 38.81
CA LYS A 354 62.02 32.26 39.34
C LYS A 354 62.85 31.81 40.56
N GLY A 355 62.21 31.68 41.73
CA GLY A 355 62.91 31.33 42.98
C GLY A 355 62.00 31.29 44.22
N GLN A 356 62.55 31.10 45.42
CA GLN A 356 61.78 31.23 46.67
C GLN A 356 62.16 32.55 47.36
N TYR A 357 61.19 33.26 47.94
CA TYR A 357 61.39 34.59 48.50
C TYR A 357 60.84 34.71 49.92
N ASP A 358 61.51 35.51 50.75
CA ASP A 358 60.97 36.03 52.00
C ASP A 358 60.33 37.40 51.75
N VAL A 359 59.12 37.60 52.24
CA VAL A 359 58.34 38.83 52.10
C VAL A 359 58.13 39.41 53.48
N ARG A 360 58.38 40.71 53.65
CA ARG A 360 58.13 41.40 54.92
C ARG A 360 57.26 42.62 54.73
N ILE A 361 56.40 42.85 55.71
CA ILE A 361 55.50 44.00 55.76
C ILE A 361 55.56 44.66 57.14
N ARG A 362 55.55 45.99 57.18
CA ARG A 362 55.32 46.77 58.41
C ARG A 362 54.41 47.96 58.13
N ARG A 363 53.74 48.43 59.18
CA ARG A 363 53.04 49.72 59.17
C ARG A 363 54.04 50.84 59.48
N ILE A 364 53.96 51.96 58.75
CA ILE A 364 54.81 53.15 58.96
C ILE A 364 54.05 54.21 59.77
N THR A 365 52.76 54.39 59.51
CA THR A 365 51.92 55.37 60.19
C THR A 365 51.68 54.97 61.64
N GLU A 366 51.79 55.92 62.58
CA GLU A 366 51.57 55.68 64.01
C GLU A 366 50.25 54.96 64.30
N ASP A 367 50.27 54.06 65.29
CA ASP A 367 49.08 53.39 65.80
C ASP A 367 48.17 54.39 66.53
N SER A 368 46.85 54.21 66.46
CA SER A 368 45.88 55.02 67.21
C SER A 368 45.25 54.19 68.33
N GLU A 369 45.17 54.76 69.54
CA GLU A 369 44.43 54.19 70.68
C GLU A 369 43.02 54.80 70.82
N ASP A 370 42.63 55.68 69.89
CA ASP A 370 41.34 56.37 69.92
C ASP A 370 40.24 55.49 69.26
N ASP A 371 39.20 55.15 70.03
CA ASP A 371 38.06 54.36 69.55
C ASP A 371 37.29 55.02 68.40
N SER A 372 37.46 56.34 68.19
CA SER A 372 36.89 57.08 67.06
C SER A 372 37.67 56.94 65.75
N VAL A 373 38.87 56.33 65.80
CA VAL A 373 39.73 56.07 64.63
C VAL A 373 39.62 54.62 64.21
N PHE A 374 39.30 54.42 62.94
CA PHE A 374 39.19 53.10 62.31
C PHE A 374 40.38 52.96 61.38
N ASP A 375 41.45 52.32 61.86
CA ASP A 375 42.67 52.13 61.07
C ASP A 375 43.34 50.75 61.28
N GLU A 376 42.60 49.80 61.88
CA GLU A 376 43.05 48.43 62.07
C GLU A 376 43.35 47.77 60.73
N CYS A 377 44.63 47.46 60.49
CA CYS A 377 45.10 46.81 59.27
C CYS A 377 45.54 45.38 59.58
N VAL A 378 45.10 44.42 58.76
CA VAL A 378 45.43 43.01 58.89
C VAL A 378 46.09 42.52 57.61
N TRP A 379 47.27 41.92 57.71
CA TRP A 379 47.85 41.13 56.62
C TRP A 379 47.06 39.84 56.47
N THR A 380 46.34 39.73 55.36
CA THR A 380 45.35 38.67 55.13
C THR A 380 45.83 37.55 54.23
N ALA A 381 46.75 37.81 53.29
CA ALA A 381 47.30 36.73 52.46
C ALA A 381 48.66 37.07 51.84
N VAL A 382 49.44 36.03 51.55
CA VAL A 382 50.53 36.05 50.58
C VAL A 382 50.23 35.02 49.51
N ARG A 383 50.25 35.44 48.24
CA ARG A 383 50.12 34.53 47.09
C ARG A 383 51.43 34.41 46.35
N THR A 384 51.79 33.18 46.04
CA THR A 384 52.86 32.84 45.10
C THR A 384 52.23 32.47 43.77
N LEU A 385 52.61 33.18 42.71
CA LEU A 385 52.18 32.90 41.34
C LEU A 385 53.34 32.26 40.57
N ARG A 386 53.05 31.16 39.88
CA ARG A 386 53.98 30.47 38.96
C ARG A 386 53.41 30.51 37.54
N TYR A 387 54.22 30.92 36.58
CA TYR A 387 53.89 31.00 35.16
C TYR A 387 54.23 29.69 34.44
N GLU A 388 53.75 28.57 34.98
CA GLU A 388 53.88 27.25 34.34
C GLU A 388 52.61 26.90 33.56
N ALA A 389 52.76 26.10 32.50
CA ALA A 389 51.62 25.62 31.73
C ALA A 389 50.72 24.74 32.62
N PRO A 390 49.44 25.10 32.84
CA PRO A 390 48.55 24.40 33.76
C PRO A 390 48.26 22.95 33.34
N ILE A 391 48.45 22.63 32.06
CA ILE A 391 48.24 21.30 31.48
C ILE A 391 49.53 20.87 30.77
N ALA A 392 50.12 19.77 31.23
CA ALA A 392 51.36 19.23 30.67
C ALA A 392 51.19 18.57 29.29
N MET A 393 49.95 18.20 28.93
CA MET A 393 49.63 17.55 27.66
C MET A 393 49.63 18.57 26.51
N ALA A 394 50.43 18.30 25.48
CA ALA A 394 50.51 19.12 24.27
C ALA A 394 49.38 18.79 23.27
N GLY A 395 49.11 19.70 22.33
CA GLY A 395 48.13 19.50 21.25
C GLY A 395 46.66 19.59 21.68
N LEU A 396 46.38 20.26 22.80
CA LEU A 396 45.03 20.50 23.28
C LEU A 396 44.53 21.89 22.88
N ALA A 397 43.27 21.94 22.45
CA ALA A 397 42.53 23.17 22.25
C ALA A 397 41.96 23.64 23.59
N VAL A 398 42.33 24.84 24.04
CA VAL A 398 41.98 25.39 25.35
C VAL A 398 41.63 26.87 25.26
N THR A 399 40.74 27.34 26.15
CA THR A 399 40.40 28.75 26.30
C THR A 399 40.66 29.20 27.73
N ALA A 400 41.50 30.21 27.91
CA ALA A 400 41.64 30.94 29.16
C ALA A 400 40.70 32.16 29.14
N LEU A 401 39.88 32.30 30.19
CA LEU A 401 38.90 33.38 30.36
C LEU A 401 39.25 34.18 31.62
N ARG A 402 39.33 35.50 31.50
CA ARG A 402 39.31 36.45 32.62
C ARG A 402 38.11 37.38 32.45
N ILE A 403 37.27 37.50 33.49
CA ILE A 403 36.03 38.29 33.44
C ILE A 403 35.80 39.00 34.77
N LYS A 404 35.29 40.23 34.73
CA LYS A 404 34.91 40.97 35.94
C LYS A 404 33.72 40.31 36.64
N ALA A 405 33.89 39.99 37.91
CA ALA A 405 32.88 39.37 38.77
C ALA A 405 32.01 40.40 39.50
N THR A 406 32.58 41.54 39.92
CA THR A 406 31.85 42.61 40.64
C THR A 406 30.66 43.11 39.82
N ASP A 407 29.47 43.10 40.44
CA ASP A 407 28.18 43.56 39.88
C ASP A 407 27.71 42.87 38.58
N GLN A 408 28.36 41.76 38.17
CA GLN A 408 28.05 41.04 36.92
C GLN A 408 27.85 39.52 37.11
N LEU A 409 28.55 38.88 38.06
CA LEU A 409 28.52 37.43 38.22
C LEU A 409 28.09 37.02 39.64
N SER A 410 27.19 36.04 39.71
CA SER A 410 26.80 35.38 40.97
C SER A 410 27.57 34.08 41.14
N GLY A 411 28.84 34.16 41.54
CA GLY A 411 29.71 33.01 41.78
C GLY A 411 30.56 32.59 40.56
N VAL A 412 30.97 31.31 40.54
CA VAL A 412 31.81 30.75 39.47
C VAL A 412 30.97 30.41 38.25
N ILE A 413 31.48 30.70 37.05
CA ILE A 413 30.81 30.31 35.80
C ILE A 413 30.86 28.79 35.62
N ASP A 414 29.70 28.16 35.57
CA ASP A 414 29.55 26.71 35.41
C ASP A 414 28.80 26.32 34.12
N ARG A 415 28.43 27.28 33.26
CA ARG A 415 27.73 27.07 31.98
C ARG A 415 28.37 27.77 30.78
N PHE A 416 29.68 27.98 30.82
CA PHE A 416 30.46 28.42 29.66
C PHE A 416 30.38 27.37 28.55
N ASN A 417 30.03 27.80 27.33
CA ASN A 417 29.85 26.94 26.17
C ASN A 417 30.20 27.67 24.88
N GLY A 418 30.36 26.92 23.79
CA GLY A 418 30.70 27.47 22.48
C GLY A 418 30.53 26.44 21.38
N VAL A 419 30.55 26.91 20.14
CA VAL A 419 30.53 26.06 18.95
C VAL A 419 31.97 25.74 18.57
N VAL A 420 32.26 24.46 18.40
CA VAL A 420 33.59 23.98 18.09
C VAL A 420 33.54 23.12 16.83
N GLN A 421 34.52 23.27 15.95
CA GLN A 421 34.64 22.46 14.75
C GLN A 421 36.03 21.86 14.63
N SER A 422 36.12 20.58 14.27
CA SER A 422 37.40 19.91 14.07
C SER A 422 38.09 20.36 12.77
N ILE A 423 39.36 20.78 12.86
CA ILE A 423 40.21 21.06 11.70
C ILE A 423 41.00 19.80 11.38
N VAL A 424 40.70 19.14 10.27
CA VAL A 424 41.26 17.83 9.91
C VAL A 424 41.71 17.80 8.44
N PRO A 425 42.50 16.79 8.02
CA PRO A 425 42.78 16.59 6.61
C PRO A 425 41.48 16.26 5.85
N ASP A 426 41.07 17.17 4.97
CA ASP A 426 39.86 17.11 4.18
C ASP A 426 40.21 17.15 2.69
N TRP A 427 39.46 16.44 1.85
CA TRP A 427 39.74 16.32 0.43
C TRP A 427 39.12 17.49 -0.34
N ASP A 428 39.90 18.19 -1.15
CA ASP A 428 39.42 19.31 -1.98
C ASP A 428 39.08 18.93 -3.42
N GLY A 429 39.22 17.65 -3.78
CA GLY A 429 39.09 17.14 -5.15
C GLY A 429 40.42 16.70 -5.77
N GLU A 430 41.54 17.21 -5.25
CA GLU A 430 42.89 16.89 -5.76
C GLU A 430 43.90 16.57 -4.65
N ASN A 431 43.78 17.21 -3.48
CA ASN A 431 44.69 17.10 -2.36
C ASN A 431 43.95 17.04 -1.02
N TRP A 432 44.59 16.41 -0.04
CA TRP A 432 44.12 16.43 1.35
C TRP A 432 44.69 17.66 2.07
N VAL A 433 43.84 18.66 2.30
CA VAL A 433 44.18 19.94 2.92
C VAL A 433 43.64 20.05 4.34
N SER A 434 44.36 20.70 5.24
CA SER A 434 43.88 20.89 6.62
C SER A 434 42.87 22.03 6.67
N ARG A 435 41.59 21.71 6.94
CA ARG A 435 40.50 22.70 7.08
C ARG A 435 39.41 22.21 8.04
N ALA A 436 38.57 23.14 8.49
CA ALA A 436 37.37 22.80 9.25
C ALA A 436 36.38 22.08 8.33
N THR A 437 35.94 20.88 8.74
CA THR A 437 35.02 20.04 7.93
C THR A 437 34.14 19.19 8.84
N SER A 438 32.96 18.85 8.35
CA SER A 438 32.04 17.88 8.95
C SER A 438 31.86 16.64 8.06
N ASN A 439 32.63 16.52 6.97
CA ASN A 439 32.52 15.43 6.02
C ASN A 439 32.91 14.09 6.68
N PRO A 440 32.04 13.06 6.65
CA PRO A 440 32.31 11.77 7.28
C PRO A 440 33.62 11.10 6.84
N ALA A 441 34.04 11.26 5.59
CA ALA A 441 35.26 10.63 5.08
C ALA A 441 36.54 11.23 5.69
N ALA A 442 36.58 12.55 5.83
CA ALA A 442 37.68 13.25 6.48
C ALA A 442 37.75 12.92 7.98
N LEU A 443 36.59 12.86 8.64
CA LEU A 443 36.50 12.48 10.05
C LEU A 443 36.88 11.01 10.28
N PHE A 444 36.51 10.10 9.36
CA PHE A 444 36.92 8.70 9.41
C PHE A 444 38.45 8.55 9.34
N ARG A 445 39.09 9.29 8.43
CA ARG A 445 40.55 9.37 8.34
C ARG A 445 41.15 9.93 9.63
N HIS A 446 40.59 11.01 10.16
CA HIS A 446 41.05 11.63 11.40
C HIS A 446 40.97 10.69 12.61
N VAL A 447 39.91 9.91 12.76
CA VAL A 447 39.79 8.91 13.84
C VAL A 447 40.91 7.86 13.78
N LEU A 448 41.38 7.49 12.57
CA LEU A 448 42.46 6.52 12.39
C LEU A 448 43.86 7.11 12.60
N GLN A 449 44.08 8.40 12.29
CA GLN A 449 45.41 9.03 12.30
C GLN A 449 45.63 10.06 13.42
N GLY A 450 44.56 10.57 14.02
CA GLY A 450 44.57 11.71 14.93
C GLY A 450 45.14 11.39 16.32
N ALA A 451 45.44 12.45 17.08
CA ALA A 451 46.12 12.36 18.38
C ALA A 451 45.31 11.62 19.47
N ALA A 452 43.98 11.57 19.36
CA ALA A 452 43.14 10.80 20.27
C ALA A 452 43.29 9.28 20.10
N ASN A 453 43.77 8.81 18.95
CA ASN A 453 44.08 7.40 18.76
C ASN A 453 45.47 7.10 19.33
N ALA A 454 45.53 6.29 20.39
CA ALA A 454 46.79 5.87 20.99
C ALA A 454 47.72 5.08 20.05
N ARG A 455 47.20 4.57 18.93
CA ARG A 455 47.96 3.85 17.88
C ARG A 455 47.59 4.40 16.50
N PRO A 456 48.07 5.62 16.15
CA PRO A 456 47.74 6.25 14.88
C PRO A 456 48.31 5.43 13.73
N LEU A 457 47.54 5.30 12.65
CA LEU A 457 47.94 4.52 11.48
C LEU A 457 48.69 5.38 10.45
N PRO A 458 49.79 4.86 9.87
CA PRO A 458 50.44 5.52 8.74
C PRO A 458 49.56 5.46 7.49
N GLU A 459 49.77 6.39 6.57
CA GLU A 459 48.94 6.57 5.37
C GLU A 459 48.85 5.32 4.48
N ASN A 460 49.92 4.52 4.39
CA ASN A 460 49.93 3.28 3.61
C ASN A 460 49.00 2.17 4.16
N ARG A 461 48.41 2.37 5.35
CA ARG A 461 47.39 1.51 5.95
C ARG A 461 45.96 2.00 5.68
N LEU A 462 45.79 3.08 4.92
CA LEU A 462 44.51 3.61 4.48
C LEU A 462 44.32 3.31 2.99
N ASP A 463 43.08 3.05 2.60
CA ASP A 463 42.66 3.02 1.20
C ASP A 463 42.16 4.41 0.82
N LEU A 464 43.10 5.31 0.51
CA LEU A 464 42.79 6.72 0.23
C LEU A 464 41.85 6.88 -0.96
N ALA A 465 42.02 6.10 -2.03
CA ALA A 465 41.16 6.18 -3.21
C ALA A 465 39.68 5.91 -2.87
N LYS A 466 39.40 4.92 -2.00
CA LYS A 466 38.03 4.69 -1.52
C LYS A 466 37.51 5.82 -0.63
N LEU A 467 38.36 6.41 0.20
CA LEU A 467 37.98 7.54 1.05
C LEU A 467 37.75 8.82 0.25
N GLU A 468 38.52 9.07 -0.81
CA GLU A 468 38.37 10.19 -1.74
C GLU A 468 37.05 10.11 -2.51
N ASN A 469 36.74 8.92 -3.06
CA ASN A 469 35.46 8.68 -3.72
C ASN A 469 34.28 8.85 -2.75
N TRP A 470 34.40 8.30 -1.54
CA TRP A 470 33.35 8.44 -0.52
C TRP A 470 33.19 9.89 -0.03
N HIS A 471 34.28 10.64 0.08
CA HIS A 471 34.26 12.06 0.42
C HIS A 471 33.45 12.87 -0.59
N ALA A 472 33.75 12.71 -1.88
CA ALA A 472 33.06 13.41 -2.97
C ALA A 472 31.55 13.08 -3.01
N LEU A 473 31.20 11.83 -2.68
CA LEU A 473 29.80 11.39 -2.61
C LEU A 473 29.08 11.99 -1.41
N CYS A 474 29.72 12.02 -0.23
CA CYS A 474 29.17 12.71 0.95
C CYS A 474 29.00 14.21 0.70
N GLU A 475 29.90 14.85 -0.05
CA GLU A 475 29.77 16.26 -0.43
C GLU A 475 28.57 16.49 -1.35
N THR A 476 28.42 15.64 -2.37
CA THR A 476 27.31 15.73 -3.35
C THR A 476 25.95 15.49 -2.69
N GLU A 477 25.89 14.60 -1.69
CA GLU A 477 24.66 14.29 -0.96
C GLU A 477 24.47 15.13 0.32
N GLU A 478 25.32 16.14 0.57
CA GLU A 478 25.26 17.01 1.76
C GLU A 478 25.15 16.19 3.06
N ARG A 479 26.11 15.27 3.28
CA ARG A 479 26.16 14.41 4.46
C ARG A 479 27.20 14.87 5.44
N GLU A 480 26.80 15.00 6.70
CA GLU A 480 27.68 15.40 7.78
C GLU A 480 27.70 14.39 8.94
N PHE A 481 28.78 14.42 9.70
CA PHE A 481 28.89 13.78 11.00
C PHE A 481 29.45 14.75 12.04
N ASN A 482 28.70 14.96 13.12
CA ASN A 482 28.89 15.98 14.13
C ASN A 482 28.69 15.36 15.53
N ALA A 483 29.76 15.07 16.26
CA ALA A 483 29.68 14.46 17.57
C ALA A 483 30.82 14.87 18.50
N VAL A 484 30.52 14.95 19.81
CA VAL A 484 31.53 15.09 20.87
C VAL A 484 31.72 13.74 21.54
N ILE A 485 32.90 13.14 21.36
CA ILE A 485 33.27 11.88 21.96
C ILE A 485 34.05 12.15 23.24
N ASP A 486 33.31 12.24 24.34
CA ASP A 486 33.84 12.40 25.69
C ASP A 486 33.47 11.20 26.55
N TYR A 487 33.31 10.01 25.96
CA TYR A 487 33.02 8.77 26.67
C TYR A 487 33.93 7.65 26.14
N GLN A 488 34.00 6.56 26.90
CA GLN A 488 34.84 5.43 26.50
C GLN A 488 34.17 4.67 25.34
N ALA A 489 34.76 4.75 24.15
CA ALA A 489 34.38 4.03 22.94
C ALA A 489 35.58 3.35 22.30
N SER A 490 35.37 2.25 21.56
CA SER A 490 36.44 1.69 20.73
C SER A 490 36.55 2.50 19.43
N VAL A 491 37.76 2.55 18.85
CA VAL A 491 37.99 3.18 17.54
C VAL A 491 37.02 2.60 16.50
N ARG A 492 36.77 1.29 16.54
CA ARG A 492 35.85 0.64 15.61
C ARG A 492 34.40 1.11 15.76
N ASP A 493 33.92 1.29 16.99
CA ASP A 493 32.54 1.75 17.21
C ASP A 493 32.36 3.18 16.69
N VAL A 494 33.34 4.06 16.94
CA VAL A 494 33.33 5.44 16.40
C VAL A 494 33.37 5.43 14.87
N LEU A 495 34.18 4.57 14.24
CA LEU A 495 34.20 4.44 12.77
C LEU A 495 32.89 3.91 12.21
N ILE A 496 32.16 3.04 12.93
CA ILE A 496 30.83 2.59 12.52
C ILE A 496 29.84 3.75 12.57
N ASP A 497 29.85 4.54 13.65
CA ASP A 497 28.97 5.70 13.81
C ASP A 497 29.23 6.73 12.69
N VAL A 498 30.51 7.04 12.41
CA VAL A 498 30.92 7.96 11.32
C VAL A 498 30.52 7.41 9.95
N ALA A 499 30.79 6.13 9.68
CA ALA A 499 30.47 5.52 8.39
C ALA A 499 28.97 5.46 8.14
N ALA A 500 28.16 5.18 9.16
CA ALA A 500 26.71 5.09 9.03
C ALA A 500 26.08 6.43 8.60
N ALA A 501 26.57 7.57 9.11
CA ALA A 501 26.10 8.89 8.68
C ALA A 501 26.35 9.17 7.19
N GLY A 502 27.41 8.58 6.63
CA GLY A 502 27.71 8.62 5.20
C GLY A 502 27.16 7.42 4.39
N ARG A 503 26.14 6.71 4.89
CA ARG A 503 25.58 5.47 4.30
C ARG A 503 26.64 4.43 3.91
N ALA A 504 27.61 4.25 4.80
CA ALA A 504 28.71 3.32 4.60
C ALA A 504 28.96 2.43 5.81
N ALA A 505 29.80 1.41 5.61
CA ALA A 505 30.32 0.56 6.66
C ALA A 505 31.86 0.46 6.59
N PRO A 506 32.57 0.40 7.73
CA PRO A 506 34.01 0.22 7.74
C PRO A 506 34.42 -1.09 7.05
N SER A 507 35.50 -1.04 6.28
CA SER A 507 36.05 -2.18 5.56
C SER A 507 37.56 -2.25 5.72
N VAL A 508 38.10 -3.47 5.70
CA VAL A 508 39.56 -3.70 5.74
C VAL A 508 39.91 -4.71 4.66
N ILE A 509 40.58 -4.24 3.61
CA ILE A 509 40.99 -5.05 2.46
C ILE A 509 42.51 -4.94 2.34
N ASP A 510 43.22 -6.05 2.18
CA ASP A 510 44.69 -6.11 2.17
C ASP A 510 45.36 -5.44 3.38
N GLY A 511 44.66 -5.41 4.51
CA GLY A 511 45.10 -4.71 5.72
C GLY A 511 45.02 -3.19 5.63
N LYS A 512 44.47 -2.62 4.56
CA LYS A 512 44.15 -1.19 4.44
C LYS A 512 42.73 -0.93 4.91
N TRP A 513 42.55 0.14 5.67
CA TRP A 513 41.26 0.60 6.15
C TRP A 513 40.60 1.48 5.10
N GLY A 514 39.34 1.18 4.79
CA GLY A 514 38.50 1.98 3.91
C GLY A 514 37.03 1.79 4.30
N VAL A 515 36.14 2.06 3.35
CA VAL A 515 34.69 1.97 3.54
C VAL A 515 34.05 1.19 2.39
N VAL A 516 32.86 0.66 2.65
CA VAL A 516 31.92 0.20 1.63
C VAL A 516 30.66 1.05 1.77
N ALA A 517 30.38 1.86 0.76
CA ALA A 517 29.21 2.72 0.72
C ALA A 517 28.04 2.03 -0.02
N ASP A 518 26.82 2.25 0.45
CA ASP A 518 25.59 1.79 -0.17
C ASP A 518 25.05 2.89 -1.09
N MET A 519 25.43 2.83 -2.36
CA MET A 519 25.21 3.89 -3.34
C MET A 519 24.82 3.29 -4.71
N PRO A 520 24.16 4.08 -5.58
CA PRO A 520 23.76 3.63 -6.90
C PRO A 520 24.94 3.11 -7.72
N GLN A 521 24.81 1.89 -8.25
CA GLN A 521 25.79 1.26 -9.14
C GLN A 521 25.09 0.87 -10.45
N ALA A 522 25.73 1.14 -11.58
CA ALA A 522 25.19 0.82 -12.91
C ALA A 522 25.89 -0.36 -13.60
N VAL A 523 27.11 -0.69 -13.17
CA VAL A 523 27.94 -1.71 -13.82
C VAL A 523 28.10 -2.91 -12.89
N PRO A 524 27.57 -4.09 -13.24
CA PRO A 524 27.78 -5.29 -12.43
C PRO A 524 29.23 -5.78 -12.57
N VAL A 525 29.83 -6.18 -11.45
CA VAL A 525 31.21 -6.69 -11.36
C VAL A 525 31.28 -8.18 -11.72
N GLN A 526 30.21 -8.93 -11.46
CA GLN A 526 30.19 -10.38 -11.67
C GLN A 526 28.77 -10.93 -11.91
N HIS A 527 28.68 -12.07 -12.60
CA HIS A 527 27.44 -12.80 -12.85
C HIS A 527 27.50 -14.20 -12.26
N PHE A 528 26.43 -14.62 -11.59
CA PHE A 528 26.28 -15.95 -11.01
C PHE A 528 25.04 -16.66 -11.56
N THR A 529 25.18 -17.96 -11.73
CA THR A 529 24.19 -18.89 -12.24
C THR A 529 24.38 -20.26 -11.57
N PRO A 530 23.44 -21.21 -11.69
CA PRO A 530 23.67 -22.59 -11.28
C PRO A 530 24.89 -23.26 -11.94
N ARG A 531 25.42 -22.69 -13.05
CA ARG A 531 26.61 -23.21 -13.76
C ARG A 531 27.94 -22.85 -13.07
N ASN A 532 27.96 -21.87 -12.18
CA ASN A 532 29.16 -21.41 -11.46
C ASN A 532 28.92 -21.17 -9.95
N SER A 533 27.78 -21.59 -9.44
CA SER A 533 27.43 -21.52 -8.02
C SER A 533 26.69 -22.77 -7.56
N SER A 534 26.67 -23.02 -6.25
CA SER A 534 25.99 -24.18 -5.65
C SER A 534 25.47 -23.87 -4.24
N GLY A 535 24.57 -24.69 -3.72
CA GLY A 535 24.08 -24.57 -2.34
C GLY A 535 23.31 -23.27 -2.07
N PHE A 536 22.47 -22.86 -3.03
CA PHE A 536 21.62 -21.67 -2.89
C PHE A 536 20.64 -21.79 -1.72
N ARG A 537 20.48 -20.71 -0.98
CA ARG A 537 19.53 -20.55 0.12
C ARG A 537 19.04 -19.10 0.17
N GLY A 538 17.72 -18.91 0.08
CA GLY A 538 17.03 -17.67 0.40
C GLY A 538 16.51 -17.69 1.85
N GLU A 539 16.54 -16.55 2.51
CA GLU A 539 15.94 -16.33 3.84
C GLU A 539 15.11 -15.05 3.82
N LYS A 540 13.82 -15.16 4.17
CA LYS A 540 12.86 -14.06 4.25
C LYS A 540 12.31 -13.93 5.65
N HIS A 541 12.25 -12.71 6.16
CA HIS A 541 11.65 -12.41 7.46
C HIS A 541 10.24 -11.82 7.28
N PHE A 542 9.26 -12.31 8.05
CA PHE A 542 7.86 -11.85 8.02
C PHE A 542 7.49 -11.17 9.36
N ASP A 543 7.87 -9.92 9.50
CA ASP A 543 7.57 -9.07 10.65
C ASP A 543 6.71 -7.90 10.18
N THR A 544 5.97 -7.32 11.12
CA THR A 544 5.03 -6.23 10.89
C THR A 544 5.79 -4.90 10.72
N PRO A 545 5.72 -4.23 9.56
CA PRO A 545 6.41 -2.95 9.36
C PRO A 545 5.79 -1.84 10.26
N PRO A 546 6.61 -0.91 10.78
CA PRO A 546 6.10 0.26 11.49
C PRO A 546 5.40 1.23 10.52
N HIS A 547 4.43 2.01 11.01
CA HIS A 547 3.80 3.08 10.24
C HIS A 547 4.68 4.34 10.18
N GLY A 548 5.70 4.43 11.04
CA GLY A 548 6.69 5.49 11.04
C GLY A 548 7.83 5.24 12.03
N LEU A 549 8.91 5.98 11.86
CA LEU A 549 10.08 5.97 12.73
C LEU A 549 10.14 7.23 13.57
N ARG A 550 10.46 7.07 14.85
CA ARG A 550 10.75 8.17 15.75
C ARG A 550 12.27 8.27 15.92
N VAL A 551 12.85 9.31 15.32
CA VAL A 551 14.30 9.51 15.34
C VAL A 551 14.67 10.54 16.39
N ARG A 552 15.57 10.16 17.30
CA ARG A 552 16.11 11.03 18.35
C ARG A 552 17.48 11.54 17.94
N PHE A 553 17.68 12.86 17.98
CA PHE A 553 18.95 13.48 17.60
C PHE A 553 19.16 14.83 18.29
N ALA A 554 20.38 15.38 18.21
CA ALA A 554 20.70 16.72 18.66
C ALA A 554 20.48 17.70 17.50
N ASN A 555 19.49 18.58 17.59
CA ASN A 555 19.08 19.42 16.47
C ASN A 555 19.89 20.72 16.42
N GLN A 556 20.71 20.91 15.37
CA GLN A 556 21.53 22.11 15.21
C GLN A 556 20.72 23.41 15.06
N GLU A 557 19.54 23.37 14.44
CA GLU A 557 18.65 24.52 14.28
C GLU A 557 18.03 24.96 15.62
N LYS A 558 17.89 24.01 16.55
CA LYS A 558 17.47 24.24 17.94
C LYS A 558 18.66 24.32 18.90
N TYR A 559 19.80 24.83 18.43
CA TYR A 559 21.01 25.02 19.24
C TYR A 559 21.54 23.75 19.91
N TRP A 560 21.50 22.60 19.20
CA TRP A 560 21.91 21.26 19.65
C TRP A 560 21.12 20.75 20.88
N GLN A 561 19.88 21.23 21.05
CA GLN A 561 18.93 20.64 22.00
C GLN A 561 18.44 19.28 21.48
N GLN A 562 18.03 18.40 22.41
CA GLN A 562 17.45 17.11 22.05
C GLN A 562 16.10 17.32 21.36
N ASP A 563 15.95 16.73 20.18
CA ASP A 563 14.72 16.77 19.40
C ASP A 563 14.30 15.36 18.98
N GLU A 564 13.01 15.19 18.72
CA GLU A 564 12.46 13.96 18.17
C GLU A 564 11.74 14.28 16.86
N MET A 565 12.12 13.62 15.77
CA MET A 565 11.41 13.73 14.50
C MET A 565 10.64 12.43 14.19
N LEU A 566 9.36 12.58 13.86
CA LEU A 566 8.52 11.50 13.36
C LEU A 566 8.59 11.48 11.83
N VAL A 567 9.04 10.36 11.28
CA VAL A 567 9.12 10.14 9.83
C VAL A 567 8.16 9.02 9.48
N TYR A 568 7.11 9.36 8.74
CA TYR A 568 6.05 8.42 8.37
C TYR A 568 6.43 7.58 7.14
N ASP A 569 5.92 6.36 7.12
CA ASP A 569 5.92 5.54 5.91
C ASP A 569 4.80 5.98 4.95
N ASP A 570 4.92 5.65 3.68
CA ASP A 570 3.94 6.05 2.65
C ASP A 570 2.54 5.50 2.96
N GLY A 571 1.52 6.34 2.79
CA GLY A 571 0.13 6.01 3.12
C GLY A 571 -0.23 6.21 4.59
N TYR A 572 0.73 6.63 5.43
CA TYR A 572 0.49 7.02 6.82
C TYR A 572 0.86 8.48 7.07
N ASP A 573 0.18 9.07 8.04
CA ASP A 573 0.36 10.43 8.51
C ASP A 573 0.14 10.51 10.02
N ALA A 574 0.15 11.73 10.58
CA ALA A 574 -0.07 11.95 12.00
C ALA A 574 -1.43 11.46 12.52
N ALA A 575 -2.45 11.34 11.67
CA ALA A 575 -3.80 10.90 12.06
C ALA A 575 -3.99 9.38 11.96
N THR A 576 -3.28 8.74 11.03
CA THR A 576 -3.45 7.32 10.67
C THR A 576 -2.37 6.41 11.24
N ALA A 577 -1.20 6.94 11.59
CA ALA A 577 -0.08 6.17 12.14
C ALA A 577 -0.32 5.77 13.61
N VAL A 578 -0.30 4.45 13.89
CA VAL A 578 -0.50 3.89 15.25
C VAL A 578 0.73 3.12 15.73
N ARG A 579 1.59 2.65 14.82
CA ARG A 579 2.77 1.82 15.13
C ARG A 579 4.04 2.60 14.85
N PHE A 580 4.82 2.86 15.90
CA PHE A 580 6.09 3.56 15.80
C PHE A 580 7.22 2.74 16.39
N GLU A 581 8.40 2.80 15.77
CA GLU A 581 9.64 2.29 16.34
C GLU A 581 10.65 3.43 16.53
N THR A 582 11.50 3.34 17.55
CA THR A 582 12.52 4.36 17.80
C THR A 582 13.81 4.00 17.07
N LEU A 583 14.39 4.97 16.36
CA LEU A 583 15.68 4.87 15.69
C LEU A 583 16.63 5.92 16.26
N GLU A 584 17.88 5.55 16.51
CA GLU A 584 18.93 6.48 16.96
C GLU A 584 19.99 6.58 15.88
N LEU A 585 20.25 7.81 15.42
CA LEU A 585 21.28 8.13 14.43
C LEU A 585 22.30 9.10 15.06
N PRO A 586 23.26 8.58 15.85
CA PRO A 586 24.28 9.41 16.51
C PRO A 586 25.13 10.14 15.47
N GLY A 587 25.44 11.40 15.76
CA GLY A 587 26.31 12.22 14.95
C GLY A 587 25.61 12.95 13.80
N ILE A 588 24.33 12.69 13.51
CA ILE A 588 23.58 13.47 12.54
C ILE A 588 22.84 14.58 13.28
N THR A 589 23.18 15.83 13.02
CA THR A 589 22.60 17.01 13.69
C THR A 589 21.65 17.82 12.82
N ASP A 590 21.74 17.63 11.50
CA ASP A 590 20.87 18.26 10.51
C ASP A 590 19.51 17.54 10.41
N PRO A 591 18.38 18.23 10.67
CA PRO A 591 17.05 17.63 10.52
C PRO A 591 16.78 17.08 9.11
N ALA A 592 17.27 17.73 8.05
CA ALA A 592 17.01 17.27 6.69
C ALA A 592 17.73 15.93 6.40
N GLN A 593 18.99 15.78 6.80
CA GLN A 593 19.71 14.50 6.75
C GLN A 593 19.01 13.40 7.57
N ILE A 594 18.51 13.70 8.77
CA ILE A 594 17.75 12.73 9.58
C ILE A 594 16.52 12.20 8.83
N TRP A 595 15.76 13.08 8.18
CA TRP A 595 14.56 12.68 7.43
C TRP A 595 14.94 11.76 6.27
N ARG A 596 15.96 12.13 5.49
CA ARG A 596 16.46 11.35 4.35
C ARG A 596 16.95 9.96 4.78
N ASP A 597 17.68 9.85 5.88
CA ASP A 597 18.21 8.56 6.37
C ASP A 597 17.14 7.69 7.02
N ALA A 598 16.14 8.29 7.69
CA ALA A 598 14.97 7.55 8.17
C ALA A 598 14.16 6.95 7.01
N ARG A 599 13.90 7.74 5.95
CA ARG A 599 13.23 7.27 4.71
C ARG A 599 14.02 6.15 4.03
N TYR A 600 15.33 6.30 3.91
CA TYR A 600 16.22 5.28 3.38
C TYR A 600 16.13 3.96 4.17
N HIS A 601 16.08 4.02 5.50
CA HIS A 601 15.94 2.84 6.33
C HIS A 601 14.57 2.16 6.16
N ILE A 602 13.47 2.93 6.05
CA ILE A 602 12.14 2.39 5.73
C ILE A 602 12.19 1.66 4.38
N ALA A 603 12.77 2.29 3.35
CA ALA A 603 12.91 1.70 2.03
C ALA A 603 13.77 0.44 2.03
N THR A 604 14.89 0.43 2.76
CA THR A 604 15.76 -0.74 2.91
C THR A 604 14.99 -1.92 3.51
N ALA A 605 14.22 -1.68 4.56
CA ALA A 605 13.43 -2.75 5.20
C ALA A 605 12.30 -3.29 4.31
N ARG A 606 11.72 -2.45 3.44
CA ARG A 606 10.66 -2.83 2.50
C ARG A 606 11.22 -3.56 1.27
N LEU A 607 12.24 -2.99 0.65
CA LEU A 607 12.74 -3.42 -0.67
C LEU A 607 13.84 -4.48 -0.59
N ARG A 608 14.53 -4.62 0.55
CA ARG A 608 15.57 -5.64 0.79
C ARG A 608 15.13 -6.59 1.91
N GLY A 609 13.93 -7.16 1.76
CA GLY A 609 13.32 -8.05 2.75
C GLY A 609 13.92 -9.46 2.79
N GLU A 610 14.68 -9.83 1.75
CA GLU A 610 15.25 -11.16 1.55
C GLU A 610 16.77 -11.11 1.51
N SER A 611 17.39 -12.19 2.01
CA SER A 611 18.83 -12.40 1.86
C SER A 611 19.09 -13.72 1.14
N TYR A 612 19.99 -13.68 0.16
CA TYR A 612 20.34 -14.82 -0.67
C TYR A 612 21.76 -15.27 -0.35
N SER A 613 22.00 -16.58 -0.32
CA SER A 613 23.33 -17.10 -0.06
C SER A 613 23.62 -18.31 -0.91
N PHE A 614 24.82 -18.36 -1.47
CA PHE A 614 25.28 -19.44 -2.34
C PHE A 614 26.80 -19.56 -2.26
N THR A 615 27.31 -20.74 -2.62
CA THR A 615 28.74 -21.04 -2.62
C THR A 615 29.28 -20.96 -4.03
N VAL A 616 30.41 -20.30 -4.18
CA VAL A 616 31.11 -20.09 -5.46
C VAL A 616 32.54 -20.59 -5.29
N ASP A 617 33.13 -21.09 -6.38
CA ASP A 617 34.54 -21.44 -6.46
C ASP A 617 35.43 -20.17 -6.55
N ILE A 618 36.60 -20.26 -7.19
CA ILE A 618 37.58 -19.18 -7.36
C ILE A 618 37.00 -17.89 -7.99
N GLU A 619 35.88 -17.97 -8.71
CA GLU A 619 35.23 -16.82 -9.36
C GLU A 619 34.77 -15.73 -8.37
N HIS A 620 34.60 -16.05 -7.09
CA HIS A 620 34.25 -15.06 -6.06
C HIS A 620 35.35 -14.00 -5.83
N LEU A 621 36.61 -14.28 -6.21
CA LEU A 621 37.74 -13.37 -5.99
C LEU A 621 37.63 -12.06 -6.77
N VAL A 622 36.79 -12.02 -7.82
CA VAL A 622 36.56 -10.83 -8.65
C VAL A 622 35.68 -9.81 -7.93
N CYS A 623 34.77 -10.26 -7.07
CA CYS A 623 33.85 -9.40 -6.33
C CYS A 623 34.25 -9.24 -4.86
N THR A 624 33.96 -8.07 -4.31
CA THR A 624 34.16 -7.69 -2.92
C THR A 624 32.84 -7.27 -2.29
N ARG A 625 32.84 -7.07 -0.96
CA ARG A 625 31.66 -6.58 -0.25
C ARG A 625 31.25 -5.21 -0.80
N GLY A 626 29.98 -5.08 -1.16
CA GLY A 626 29.36 -3.89 -1.72
C GLY A 626 29.22 -3.89 -3.23
N ASP A 627 29.85 -4.83 -3.94
CA ASP A 627 29.79 -4.85 -5.40
C ASP A 627 28.43 -5.33 -5.90
N LEU A 628 27.95 -4.67 -6.97
CA LEU A 628 26.78 -5.08 -7.74
C LEU A 628 27.10 -6.35 -8.55
N ILE A 629 26.21 -7.33 -8.47
CA ILE A 629 26.29 -8.59 -9.21
C ILE A 629 24.95 -8.89 -9.90
N ARG A 630 24.97 -9.79 -10.88
CA ARG A 630 23.76 -10.35 -11.49
C ARG A 630 23.60 -11.81 -11.09
N LEU A 631 22.38 -12.21 -10.78
CA LEU A 631 22.03 -13.59 -10.47
C LEU A 631 20.85 -14.05 -11.33
N THR A 632 21.02 -15.20 -11.98
CA THR A 632 19.94 -15.97 -12.60
C THR A 632 19.95 -17.33 -11.94
N HIS A 633 18.84 -17.79 -11.39
CA HIS A 633 18.80 -19.05 -10.64
C HIS A 633 17.39 -19.64 -10.64
N ASP A 634 17.31 -20.95 -10.83
CA ASP A 634 16.06 -21.74 -10.88
C ASP A 634 15.31 -21.80 -9.53
N VAL A 635 16.01 -21.95 -8.39
CA VAL A 635 15.37 -22.02 -7.06
C VAL A 635 14.50 -20.80 -6.71
N PRO A 636 14.97 -19.54 -6.83
CA PRO A 636 14.11 -18.37 -6.66
C PRO A 636 13.32 -18.02 -7.93
N LEU A 637 13.51 -18.73 -9.04
CA LEU A 637 12.96 -18.43 -10.38
C LEU A 637 13.37 -17.03 -10.88
N PHE A 638 14.65 -16.69 -10.71
CA PHE A 638 15.24 -15.46 -11.23
C PHE A 638 15.74 -15.70 -12.65
N GLY A 639 15.08 -15.04 -13.61
CA GLY A 639 15.20 -15.39 -15.01
C GLY A 639 14.61 -16.78 -15.31
N VAL A 640 14.69 -17.19 -16.57
CA VAL A 640 14.07 -18.45 -17.02
C VAL A 640 15.10 -19.58 -16.99
N GLN A 641 16.31 -19.37 -17.52
CA GLN A 641 17.31 -20.42 -17.62
C GLN A 641 18.76 -19.90 -17.74
N ALA A 642 19.74 -20.76 -17.40
CA ALA A 642 21.16 -20.45 -17.53
C ALA A 642 21.92 -21.51 -18.35
N ALA A 643 22.67 -21.05 -19.35
CA ALA A 643 23.39 -21.88 -20.33
C ALA A 643 24.82 -21.38 -20.54
N ARG A 644 25.57 -22.06 -21.41
CA ARG A 644 26.86 -21.60 -21.97
C ARG A 644 26.79 -21.48 -23.48
N VAL A 645 27.52 -20.52 -24.02
CA VAL A 645 27.65 -20.34 -25.47
C VAL A 645 28.49 -21.48 -26.06
N LYS A 646 27.97 -22.19 -27.06
CA LYS A 646 28.72 -23.18 -27.86
C LYS A 646 29.37 -22.53 -29.07
N ALA A 647 28.62 -21.69 -29.80
CA ALA A 647 29.08 -21.00 -30.99
C ALA A 647 28.22 -19.76 -31.27
N VAL A 648 28.72 -18.87 -32.11
CA VAL A 648 27.96 -17.76 -32.70
C VAL A 648 27.96 -17.91 -34.22
N SER A 649 26.84 -17.61 -34.86
CA SER A 649 26.71 -17.63 -36.33
C SER A 649 26.66 -16.20 -36.86
N GLU A 650 27.42 -15.95 -37.92
CA GLU A 650 27.51 -14.64 -38.56
C GLU A 650 27.03 -14.67 -40.02
N THR A 651 26.54 -13.54 -40.51
CA THR A 651 26.19 -13.33 -41.92
C THR A 651 26.58 -11.91 -42.30
N GLY A 652 27.49 -11.77 -43.28
CA GLY A 652 27.97 -10.45 -43.72
C GLY A 652 28.80 -9.68 -42.68
N GLY A 653 29.46 -10.37 -41.73
CA GLY A 653 30.27 -9.77 -40.66
C GLY A 653 29.48 -9.35 -39.42
N LEU A 654 28.16 -9.57 -39.41
CA LEU A 654 27.29 -9.35 -38.26
C LEU A 654 26.85 -10.68 -37.64
N VAL A 655 26.85 -10.75 -36.32
CA VAL A 655 26.36 -11.89 -35.55
C VAL A 655 24.84 -11.90 -35.61
N THR A 656 24.26 -13.01 -36.07
CA THR A 656 22.81 -13.15 -36.24
C THR A 656 22.21 -14.17 -35.29
N HIS A 657 22.96 -15.22 -34.93
CA HIS A 657 22.48 -16.27 -34.03
C HIS A 657 23.53 -16.66 -33.00
N VAL A 658 23.06 -17.20 -31.88
CA VAL A 658 23.87 -17.82 -30.83
C VAL A 658 23.40 -19.24 -30.59
N LEU A 659 24.33 -20.19 -30.63
CA LEU A 659 24.09 -21.58 -30.27
C LEU A 659 24.48 -21.79 -28.80
N LEU A 660 23.53 -22.21 -27.98
CA LEU A 660 23.70 -22.51 -26.57
C LEU A 660 23.89 -24.01 -26.33
N ASP A 661 24.42 -24.36 -25.16
CA ASP A 661 24.62 -25.75 -24.78
C ASP A 661 23.36 -26.50 -24.37
N GLU A 662 22.32 -25.75 -24.01
CA GLU A 662 21.03 -26.21 -23.55
C GLU A 662 19.90 -25.66 -24.43
N GLU A 663 18.79 -26.38 -24.49
CA GLU A 663 17.58 -25.95 -25.18
C GLU A 663 16.78 -25.00 -24.29
N ILE A 664 16.18 -23.98 -24.91
CA ILE A 664 15.45 -22.91 -24.26
C ILE A 664 14.06 -22.81 -24.88
N GLU A 665 13.05 -22.66 -24.04
CA GLU A 665 11.66 -22.48 -24.46
C GLU A 665 11.28 -20.99 -24.50
N MET A 666 10.62 -20.58 -25.59
CA MET A 666 10.08 -19.24 -25.79
C MET A 666 8.57 -19.34 -26.08
N GLN A 667 7.81 -18.33 -25.65
CA GLN A 667 6.36 -18.29 -25.81
C GLN A 667 5.90 -17.19 -26.75
N ALA A 668 4.81 -17.43 -27.48
CA ALA A 668 4.15 -16.40 -28.28
C ALA A 668 3.60 -15.29 -27.36
N GLY A 669 3.79 -14.03 -27.75
CA GLY A 669 3.30 -12.87 -26.98
C GLY A 669 4.28 -12.31 -25.94
N HIS A 670 5.36 -13.03 -25.63
CA HIS A 670 6.44 -12.54 -24.76
C HIS A 670 7.65 -12.05 -25.58
N THR A 671 8.45 -11.16 -25.00
CA THR A 671 9.73 -10.74 -25.59
C THR A 671 10.86 -11.26 -24.72
N TYR A 672 11.90 -11.82 -25.33
CA TYR A 672 12.99 -12.47 -24.62
C TYR A 672 14.33 -11.82 -24.91
N SER A 673 15.23 -11.88 -23.93
CA SER A 673 16.60 -11.39 -24.03
C SER A 673 17.58 -12.38 -23.41
N VAL A 674 18.82 -12.36 -23.88
CA VAL A 674 19.93 -13.09 -23.26
C VAL A 674 20.98 -12.11 -22.80
N ARG A 675 21.38 -12.25 -21.53
CA ARG A 675 22.54 -11.58 -20.96
C ARG A 675 23.73 -12.54 -20.98
N PHE A 676 24.86 -12.08 -21.49
CA PHE A 676 26.12 -12.80 -21.49
C PHE A 676 27.10 -12.18 -20.50
N ARG A 677 27.88 -13.03 -19.83
CA ARG A 677 29.13 -12.65 -19.19
C ARG A 677 30.28 -13.00 -20.13
N ARG A 678 30.91 -12.00 -20.73
CA ARG A 678 32.07 -12.17 -21.61
C ARG A 678 33.31 -12.59 -20.82
N GLN A 679 34.33 -13.11 -21.50
CA GLN A 679 35.61 -13.50 -20.87
C GLN A 679 36.31 -12.37 -20.09
N ASP A 680 36.11 -11.11 -20.49
CA ASP A 680 36.65 -9.94 -19.79
C ASP A 680 35.84 -9.54 -18.54
N GLY A 681 34.74 -10.24 -18.25
CA GLY A 681 33.82 -9.97 -17.14
C GLY A 681 32.70 -8.98 -17.48
N THR A 682 32.71 -8.38 -18.68
CA THR A 682 31.69 -7.41 -19.07
C THR A 682 30.35 -8.08 -19.36
N SER A 683 29.27 -7.33 -19.13
CA SER A 683 27.90 -7.79 -19.40
C SER A 683 27.45 -7.31 -20.78
N LEU A 684 26.93 -8.23 -21.59
CA LEU A 684 26.29 -7.95 -22.88
C LEU A 684 24.83 -8.40 -22.82
N VAL A 685 23.87 -7.56 -23.18
CA VAL A 685 22.45 -7.94 -23.27
C VAL A 685 21.99 -7.79 -24.71
N LYS A 686 21.31 -8.81 -25.24
CA LYS A 686 20.74 -8.78 -26.58
C LYS A 686 19.34 -9.39 -26.59
N GLN A 687 18.43 -8.69 -27.25
CA GLN A 687 17.05 -9.14 -27.47
C GLN A 687 17.01 -10.18 -28.60
N LEU A 688 16.11 -11.16 -28.45
CA LEU A 688 15.93 -12.27 -29.37
C LEU A 688 14.67 -12.11 -30.21
N VAL A 689 14.69 -12.72 -31.39
CA VAL A 689 13.46 -12.96 -32.15
C VAL A 689 12.67 -14.05 -31.43
N THR A 690 11.52 -13.68 -30.85
CA THR A 690 10.63 -14.65 -30.21
C THR A 690 10.11 -15.65 -31.24
N ALA A 691 10.48 -16.92 -31.06
CA ALA A 691 9.88 -18.05 -31.77
C ALA A 691 9.20 -18.95 -30.74
N ALA A 692 7.90 -19.19 -30.87
CA ALA A 692 7.14 -20.00 -29.91
C ALA A 692 7.47 -21.50 -30.06
N ASP A 693 8.69 -21.87 -29.69
CA ASP A 693 9.26 -23.21 -29.82
C ASP A 693 10.41 -23.40 -28.81
N THR A 694 10.84 -24.64 -28.62
CA THR A 694 12.05 -25.00 -27.88
C THR A 694 13.24 -25.04 -28.83
N ALA A 695 14.22 -24.16 -28.62
CA ALA A 695 15.40 -24.06 -29.48
C ALA A 695 16.68 -23.79 -28.67
N ASN A 696 17.82 -24.28 -29.18
CA ASN A 696 19.15 -23.96 -28.65
C ASN A 696 19.94 -23.00 -29.56
N ASN A 697 19.47 -22.78 -30.80
CA ASN A 697 20.04 -21.80 -31.73
C ASN A 697 19.12 -20.59 -31.81
N LEU A 698 19.46 -19.53 -31.09
CA LEU A 698 18.60 -18.38 -30.88
C LEU A 698 19.00 -17.25 -31.83
N GLN A 699 18.02 -16.64 -32.48
CA GLN A 699 18.23 -15.52 -33.39
C GLN A 699 18.14 -14.19 -32.64
N PHE A 700 19.10 -13.29 -32.87
CA PHE A 700 19.03 -11.92 -32.35
C PHE A 700 18.09 -11.06 -33.19
N GLU A 701 17.30 -10.21 -32.53
CA GLU A 701 16.39 -9.29 -33.22
C GLU A 701 17.16 -8.24 -34.04
N THR A 702 18.23 -7.69 -33.46
CA THR A 702 19.14 -6.78 -34.14
C THR A 702 20.53 -7.41 -34.24
N PRO A 703 21.01 -7.77 -35.45
CA PRO A 703 22.38 -8.23 -35.66
C PRO A 703 23.40 -7.18 -35.23
N PHE A 704 24.57 -7.61 -34.75
CA PHE A 704 25.60 -6.72 -34.22
C PHE A 704 27.01 -7.18 -34.59
N ASP A 705 28.01 -6.30 -34.38
CA ASP A 705 29.38 -6.54 -34.81
C ASP A 705 30.01 -7.76 -34.14
N LEU A 706 30.75 -8.55 -34.92
CA LEU A 706 31.48 -9.72 -34.44
C LEU A 706 32.47 -9.39 -33.31
N ALA A 707 33.01 -8.16 -33.26
CA ALA A 707 33.92 -7.73 -32.21
C ALA A 707 33.28 -7.73 -30.81
N ASP A 708 31.96 -7.55 -30.75
CA ASP A 708 31.18 -7.54 -29.51
C ASP A 708 30.53 -8.89 -29.21
N ALA A 709 30.76 -9.91 -30.05
CA ALA A 709 30.19 -11.23 -29.87
C ALA A 709 30.63 -11.91 -28.55
N PRO A 710 29.73 -12.68 -27.92
CA PRO A 710 30.14 -13.62 -26.88
C PRO A 710 30.97 -14.76 -27.50
N LEU A 711 31.88 -15.32 -26.72
CA LEU A 711 32.75 -16.42 -27.12
C LEU A 711 32.24 -17.76 -26.59
N ALA A 712 32.67 -18.85 -27.22
CA ALA A 712 32.38 -20.19 -26.74
C ALA A 712 32.86 -20.37 -25.28
N GLY A 713 31.97 -20.84 -24.42
CA GLY A 713 32.20 -21.01 -22.97
C GLY A 713 31.68 -19.86 -22.10
N ASP A 714 31.33 -18.71 -22.67
CA ASP A 714 30.74 -17.58 -21.94
C ASP A 714 29.40 -17.99 -21.30
N LEU A 715 29.10 -17.43 -20.13
CA LEU A 715 27.83 -17.70 -19.44
C LEU A 715 26.70 -16.92 -20.13
N ALA A 716 25.57 -17.60 -20.32
CA ALA A 716 24.34 -17.03 -20.86
C ALA A 716 23.22 -17.13 -19.81
N MET A 717 22.52 -16.03 -19.57
CA MET A 717 21.37 -15.89 -18.68
C MET A 717 20.18 -15.48 -19.54
N PHE A 718 19.17 -16.34 -19.62
CA PHE A 718 18.01 -16.15 -20.48
C PHE A 718 16.78 -15.83 -19.63
N GLY A 719 15.95 -14.91 -20.11
CA GLY A 719 14.62 -14.65 -19.58
C GLY A 719 13.86 -13.63 -20.41
N GLU A 720 12.70 -13.22 -19.92
CA GLU A 720 11.93 -12.14 -20.53
C GLU A 720 12.74 -10.84 -20.55
N THR A 721 12.52 -10.00 -21.56
CA THR A 721 13.29 -8.76 -21.72
C THR A 721 13.15 -7.87 -20.48
N GLY A 722 14.26 -7.65 -19.77
CA GLY A 722 14.33 -6.89 -18.52
C GLY A 722 14.28 -7.75 -17.25
N GLN A 723 13.98 -9.04 -17.35
CA GLN A 723 13.95 -10.01 -16.25
C GLN A 723 14.90 -11.21 -16.47
N GLU A 724 15.88 -11.09 -17.37
CA GLU A 724 16.82 -12.18 -17.65
C GLU A 724 17.75 -12.51 -16.46
N SER A 725 17.95 -11.54 -15.57
CA SER A 725 18.75 -11.70 -14.34
C SER A 725 18.41 -10.60 -13.33
N VAL A 726 18.53 -10.90 -12.04
CA VAL A 726 18.26 -9.95 -10.95
C VAL A 726 19.55 -9.27 -10.48
N GLU A 727 19.45 -8.00 -10.08
CA GLU A 727 20.55 -7.23 -9.49
C GLU A 727 20.62 -7.46 -7.98
N LEU A 728 21.77 -7.97 -7.52
CA LEU A 728 22.04 -8.16 -6.10
C LEU A 728 23.32 -7.43 -5.68
N ILE A 729 23.42 -7.03 -4.41
CA ILE A 729 24.62 -6.46 -3.81
C ILE A 729 25.25 -7.49 -2.87
N VAL A 730 26.57 -7.64 -2.95
CA VAL A 730 27.31 -8.55 -2.05
C VAL A 730 27.39 -7.95 -0.64
N GLN A 731 26.69 -8.55 0.31
CA GLN A 731 26.70 -8.12 1.70
C GLN A 731 27.89 -8.68 2.48
N SER A 732 28.21 -9.96 2.29
CA SER A 732 29.35 -10.59 2.97
C SER A 732 29.92 -11.77 2.18
N ILE A 733 31.22 -12.01 2.38
CA ILE A 733 31.97 -13.10 1.76
C ILE A 733 32.59 -13.92 2.90
N ARG A 734 32.26 -15.22 2.98
CA ARG A 734 32.84 -16.15 3.96
C ARG A 734 33.72 -17.17 3.24
N PRO A 735 35.06 -17.08 3.37
CA PRO A 735 35.96 -18.03 2.73
C PRO A 735 35.73 -19.47 3.21
N GLY A 736 35.74 -20.40 2.27
CA GLY A 736 35.66 -21.85 2.48
C GLY A 736 36.99 -22.55 2.17
N PRO A 737 37.01 -23.90 2.25
CA PRO A 737 38.15 -24.69 1.79
C PRO A 737 38.32 -24.58 0.26
N ASP A 738 39.50 -24.96 -0.25
CA ASP A 738 39.78 -25.12 -1.69
C ASP A 738 39.46 -23.89 -2.57
N LEU A 739 39.70 -22.67 -2.06
CA LEU A 739 39.42 -21.40 -2.75
C LEU A 739 37.93 -21.15 -3.05
N THR A 740 37.03 -21.87 -2.39
CA THR A 740 35.60 -21.56 -2.42
C THR A 740 35.27 -20.42 -1.45
N ALA A 741 34.16 -19.74 -1.66
CA ALA A 741 33.56 -18.85 -0.68
C ALA A 741 32.04 -18.91 -0.72
N ARG A 742 31.42 -18.73 0.44
CA ARG A 742 29.98 -18.51 0.54
C ARG A 742 29.70 -17.01 0.50
N LEU A 743 28.96 -16.60 -0.52
CA LEU A 743 28.45 -15.24 -0.67
C LEU A 743 27.11 -15.12 0.04
N THR A 744 26.88 -13.97 0.65
CA THR A 744 25.56 -13.52 1.09
C THR A 744 25.28 -12.20 0.40
N CYS A 745 24.13 -12.12 -0.26
CA CYS A 745 23.71 -11.04 -1.11
C CYS A 745 22.33 -10.55 -0.69
N LEU A 746 22.04 -9.30 -1.00
CA LEU A 746 20.76 -8.62 -0.80
C LEU A 746 20.29 -8.08 -2.15
N ASP A 747 19.00 -7.81 -2.29
CA ASP A 747 18.49 -7.09 -3.46
C ASP A 747 19.20 -5.74 -3.62
N ALA A 748 19.65 -5.41 -4.83
CA ALA A 748 20.28 -4.12 -5.07
C ALA A 748 19.28 -2.98 -4.82
N ALA A 749 18.04 -3.18 -5.30
CA ALA A 749 16.90 -2.28 -5.14
C ALA A 749 17.26 -0.80 -5.31
N PRO A 750 17.57 -0.33 -6.53
CA PRO A 750 18.02 1.05 -6.77
C PRO A 750 17.08 2.13 -6.21
N ALA A 751 15.78 1.83 -6.11
CA ALA A 751 14.77 2.71 -5.54
C ALA A 751 14.99 3.06 -4.06
N VAL A 752 15.81 2.29 -3.31
CA VAL A 752 16.20 2.63 -1.93
C VAL A 752 16.92 3.98 -1.87
N HIS A 753 17.68 4.35 -2.91
CA HIS A 753 18.40 5.62 -2.99
C HIS A 753 17.49 6.80 -3.42
N LEU A 754 16.24 6.53 -3.80
CA LEU A 754 15.25 7.52 -4.21
C LEU A 754 14.12 7.68 -3.18
N ALA A 755 14.24 7.03 -2.02
CA ALA A 755 13.20 6.98 -0.98
C ALA A 755 12.83 8.35 -0.39
N ASP A 756 13.72 9.33 -0.53
CA ASP A 756 13.58 10.72 -0.11
C ASP A 756 13.04 11.64 -1.21
N GLN A 757 12.84 11.14 -2.44
CA GLN A 757 12.35 11.92 -3.58
C GLN A 757 10.87 11.65 -3.93
N GLY A 758 10.26 10.62 -3.35
CA GLY A 758 8.88 10.24 -3.63
C GLY A 758 8.39 9.03 -2.86
N VAL A 759 7.34 8.40 -3.40
CA VAL A 759 6.74 7.18 -2.84
C VAL A 759 7.69 6.00 -3.07
N ILE A 760 7.98 5.26 -2.01
CA ILE A 760 8.76 4.03 -2.06
C ILE A 760 7.91 2.97 -2.77
N PRO A 761 8.38 2.35 -3.87
CA PRO A 761 7.62 1.36 -4.60
C PRO A 761 7.31 0.12 -3.74
N ALA A 762 6.32 -0.67 -4.19
CA ALA A 762 6.10 -1.99 -3.61
C ALA A 762 7.32 -2.90 -3.89
N PHE A 763 7.57 -3.85 -2.98
CA PHE A 763 8.57 -4.88 -3.21
C PHE A 763 8.17 -5.74 -4.41
N ASP A 764 9.07 -5.85 -5.39
CA ASP A 764 8.97 -6.78 -6.51
C ASP A 764 9.92 -7.96 -6.25
N SER A 765 9.40 -9.17 -6.32
CA SER A 765 10.19 -10.38 -6.15
C SER A 765 11.05 -10.73 -7.37
N HIS A 766 10.81 -10.11 -8.53
CA HIS A 766 11.52 -10.37 -9.79
C HIS A 766 11.52 -11.85 -10.22
N ILE A 767 10.48 -12.59 -9.82
CA ILE A 767 10.26 -14.00 -10.15
C ILE A 767 9.64 -14.08 -11.54
N THR A 768 10.29 -14.83 -12.42
CA THR A 768 9.73 -15.20 -13.73
C THR A 768 9.21 -16.62 -13.65
N LEU A 769 7.88 -16.80 -13.65
CA LEU A 769 7.27 -18.10 -13.49
C LEU A 769 7.42 -18.94 -14.77
N PRO A 770 7.98 -20.16 -14.71
CA PRO A 770 7.97 -21.07 -15.83
C PRO A 770 6.57 -21.67 -16.03
N GLN A 771 6.24 -22.04 -17.27
CA GLN A 771 4.92 -22.53 -17.70
C GLN A 771 4.32 -23.60 -16.77
N GLY A 772 5.15 -24.55 -16.29
CA GLY A 772 4.69 -25.65 -15.43
C GLY A 772 4.29 -25.24 -13.99
N LEU A 773 4.70 -24.05 -13.54
CA LEU A 773 4.44 -23.50 -12.21
C LEU A 773 3.43 -22.34 -12.21
N GLU A 774 2.96 -21.93 -13.39
CA GLU A 774 1.88 -20.95 -13.49
C GLU A 774 0.58 -21.52 -12.90
N ARG A 775 -0.06 -20.73 -12.05
CA ARG A 775 -1.37 -21.10 -11.53
C ARG A 775 -2.38 -21.08 -12.67
N PRO A 776 -3.23 -22.11 -12.80
CA PRO A 776 -4.30 -22.06 -13.80
C PRO A 776 -5.23 -20.87 -13.56
N PRO A 777 -5.83 -20.32 -14.63
CA PRO A 777 -6.72 -19.17 -14.53
C PRO A 777 -7.92 -19.49 -13.62
N ARG A 778 -8.51 -18.47 -13.00
CA ARG A 778 -9.73 -18.67 -12.20
C ARG A 778 -10.92 -19.02 -13.11
N PRO A 779 -11.84 -19.92 -12.73
CA PRO A 779 -13.06 -20.17 -13.49
C PRO A 779 -13.92 -18.90 -13.60
N HIS A 780 -14.29 -18.50 -14.81
CA HIS A 780 -15.15 -17.35 -15.03
C HIS A 780 -16.56 -17.81 -15.37
N ILE A 781 -17.54 -17.53 -14.51
CA ILE A 781 -18.95 -17.93 -14.71
C ILE A 781 -19.57 -16.99 -15.77
N LEU A 782 -20.18 -17.57 -16.80
CA LEU A 782 -20.94 -16.86 -17.83
C LEU A 782 -22.43 -16.78 -17.49
N SER A 783 -23.00 -17.91 -17.06
CA SER A 783 -24.41 -17.99 -16.66
C SER A 783 -24.62 -19.08 -15.63
N VAL A 784 -25.70 -18.93 -14.86
CA VAL A 784 -26.17 -19.89 -13.85
C VAL A 784 -27.68 -20.06 -14.02
N GLN A 785 -28.12 -21.29 -14.21
CA GLN A 785 -29.51 -21.67 -14.43
C GLN A 785 -29.93 -22.72 -13.40
N SER A 786 -31.16 -22.63 -12.90
CA SER A 786 -31.71 -23.60 -11.95
C SER A 786 -33.23 -23.72 -11.98
N GLY A 787 -33.90 -23.14 -12.98
CA GLY A 787 -35.35 -23.19 -13.13
C GLY A 787 -35.85 -24.41 -13.91
N ALA A 788 -37.10 -24.31 -14.38
CA ALA A 788 -37.80 -25.32 -15.16
C ALA A 788 -37.04 -25.77 -16.43
N GLU A 789 -36.27 -24.85 -17.01
CA GLU A 789 -35.51 -25.04 -18.24
C GLU A 789 -34.36 -26.05 -18.11
N VAL A 790 -33.91 -26.30 -16.88
CA VAL A 790 -32.81 -27.23 -16.58
C VAL A 790 -33.23 -28.37 -15.65
N LEU A 791 -34.51 -28.72 -15.53
CA LEU A 791 -34.90 -29.85 -14.69
C LEU A 791 -34.37 -31.20 -15.24
N GLU A 792 -33.98 -32.11 -14.34
CA GLU A 792 -33.62 -33.48 -14.72
C GLU A 792 -34.85 -34.40 -14.63
N VAL A 793 -35.19 -35.07 -15.73
CA VAL A 793 -36.28 -36.07 -15.78
C VAL A 793 -35.77 -37.39 -15.22
N GLN A 794 -36.36 -37.85 -14.12
CA GLN A 794 -36.08 -39.15 -13.51
C GLN A 794 -37.01 -40.25 -14.05
N ASP A 795 -36.58 -41.51 -13.92
CA ASP A 795 -37.40 -42.68 -14.26
C ASP A 795 -38.75 -42.62 -13.54
N GLY A 796 -39.84 -42.58 -14.32
CA GLY A 796 -41.21 -42.42 -13.81
C GLY A 796 -41.84 -41.04 -14.00
N GLY A 797 -41.15 -40.09 -14.65
CA GLY A 797 -41.71 -38.77 -15.00
C GLY A 797 -41.66 -37.74 -13.86
N LEU A 798 -40.87 -37.99 -12.81
CA LEU A 798 -40.60 -37.04 -11.74
C LEU A 798 -39.46 -36.09 -12.13
N PHE A 799 -39.57 -34.81 -11.80
CA PHE A 799 -38.55 -33.80 -12.05
C PHE A 799 -37.68 -33.59 -10.80
N ALA A 800 -36.36 -33.51 -10.99
CA ALA A 800 -35.41 -33.19 -9.94
C ALA A 800 -34.69 -31.87 -10.24
N PRO A 801 -34.54 -30.97 -9.25
CA PRO A 801 -33.83 -29.72 -9.43
C PRO A 801 -32.32 -29.95 -9.58
N GLN A 802 -31.69 -29.18 -10.45
CA GLN A 802 -30.24 -29.13 -10.64
C GLN A 802 -29.80 -27.68 -10.89
N ILE A 803 -28.51 -27.39 -10.68
CA ILE A 803 -27.92 -26.10 -11.02
C ILE A 803 -26.99 -26.29 -12.20
N VAL A 804 -27.26 -25.64 -13.32
CA VAL A 804 -26.38 -25.63 -14.49
C VAL A 804 -25.56 -24.35 -14.50
N VAL A 805 -24.23 -24.49 -14.48
CA VAL A 805 -23.29 -23.36 -14.51
C VAL A 805 -22.47 -23.45 -15.79
N ARG A 806 -22.46 -22.38 -16.59
CA ARG A 806 -21.59 -22.26 -17.77
C ARG A 806 -20.38 -21.39 -17.45
N PHE A 807 -19.20 -21.81 -17.92
CA PHE A 807 -17.94 -21.10 -17.76
C PHE A 807 -17.40 -20.60 -19.09
N ALA A 808 -16.60 -19.53 -19.05
CA ALA A 808 -15.80 -19.16 -20.20
C ALA A 808 -14.76 -20.25 -20.45
N PRO A 809 -14.54 -20.67 -21.72
CA PRO A 809 -13.55 -21.68 -22.04
C PRO A 809 -12.16 -21.21 -21.60
N PRO A 810 -11.35 -22.05 -20.94
CA PRO A 810 -9.97 -21.70 -20.59
C PRO A 810 -9.14 -21.51 -21.87
N ALA A 811 -8.06 -20.73 -21.78
CA ALA A 811 -7.16 -20.51 -22.91
C ALA A 811 -6.65 -21.86 -23.46
N ALA A 812 -6.59 -21.99 -24.79
CA ALA A 812 -6.30 -23.26 -25.45
C ALA A 812 -4.88 -23.77 -25.08
N GLY A 813 -4.80 -24.96 -24.48
CA GLY A 813 -3.53 -25.64 -24.18
C GLY A 813 -3.44 -26.35 -22.83
N ASP A 814 -4.32 -26.01 -21.87
CA ASP A 814 -4.23 -26.54 -20.51
C ASP A 814 -5.19 -27.72 -20.25
N ASP A 815 -4.65 -28.83 -19.75
CA ASP A 815 -5.41 -29.98 -19.26
C ASP A 815 -5.88 -29.70 -17.82
N LEU A 816 -7.06 -29.08 -17.71
CA LEU A 816 -7.65 -28.61 -16.45
C LEU A 816 -8.84 -29.49 -16.01
N GLU A 817 -8.78 -29.96 -14.76
CA GLU A 817 -9.90 -30.61 -14.07
C GLU A 817 -10.66 -29.55 -13.25
N LEU A 818 -11.96 -29.38 -13.51
CA LEU A 818 -12.82 -28.53 -12.68
C LEU A 818 -13.24 -29.28 -11.41
N ARG A 819 -13.04 -28.66 -10.24
CA ARG A 819 -13.62 -29.12 -8.98
C ARG A 819 -14.68 -28.16 -8.49
N VAL A 820 -15.80 -28.73 -8.09
CA VAL A 820 -16.96 -28.01 -7.56
C VAL A 820 -17.16 -28.42 -6.09
N LYS A 821 -17.26 -27.42 -5.22
CA LYS A 821 -17.68 -27.62 -3.82
C LYS A 821 -18.98 -26.89 -3.58
N ILE A 822 -19.85 -27.50 -2.79
CA ILE A 822 -21.17 -26.98 -2.42
C ILE A 822 -21.32 -26.91 -0.92
N ARG A 823 -22.05 -25.91 -0.44
CA ARG A 823 -22.43 -25.76 0.96
C ARG A 823 -23.87 -25.23 1.01
N ASP A 824 -24.75 -25.93 1.71
CA ASP A 824 -26.03 -25.36 2.13
C ASP A 824 -25.76 -24.23 3.12
N VAL A 825 -26.41 -23.06 3.00
CA VAL A 825 -26.19 -21.91 3.90
C VAL A 825 -26.35 -22.28 5.38
N ASN A 826 -27.15 -23.29 5.70
CA ASN A 826 -27.34 -23.77 7.07
C ASN A 826 -26.19 -24.64 7.60
N ASN A 827 -25.23 -25.03 6.74
CA ASN A 827 -24.08 -25.86 7.10
C ASN A 827 -22.78 -25.04 7.22
N SER A 828 -21.89 -25.44 8.13
CA SER A 828 -20.64 -24.70 8.38
C SER A 828 -19.51 -25.01 7.39
N PHE A 829 -19.53 -26.16 6.72
CA PHE A 829 -18.42 -26.64 5.88
C PHE A 829 -18.85 -26.94 4.44
N PHE A 830 -17.94 -26.72 3.49
CA PHE A 830 -18.11 -27.11 2.08
C PHE A 830 -17.85 -28.61 1.90
N SER A 831 -18.73 -29.29 1.15
CA SER A 831 -18.55 -30.67 0.68
C SER A 831 -18.24 -30.69 -0.82
N ALA A 832 -17.73 -31.81 -1.33
CA ALA A 832 -17.58 -32.01 -2.77
C ALA A 832 -18.98 -32.13 -3.41
N ALA A 833 -19.25 -31.31 -4.42
CA ALA A 833 -20.54 -31.36 -5.12
C ALA A 833 -20.56 -32.58 -6.05
N ARG A 834 -21.73 -33.21 -6.19
CA ARG A 834 -21.96 -34.20 -7.24
C ARG A 834 -22.36 -33.46 -8.51
N PHE A 835 -21.54 -33.55 -9.56
CA PHE A 835 -21.82 -32.84 -10.82
C PHE A 835 -21.46 -33.68 -12.05
N THR A 836 -22.02 -33.30 -13.20
CA THR A 836 -21.74 -33.88 -14.51
C THR A 836 -21.30 -32.77 -15.47
N LEU A 837 -20.31 -33.04 -16.32
CA LEU A 837 -19.87 -32.10 -17.35
C LEU A 837 -20.83 -32.15 -18.55
N LEU A 838 -21.26 -30.98 -19.01
CA LEU A 838 -22.13 -30.75 -20.16
C LEU A 838 -21.30 -29.99 -21.22
N ASP A 839 -21.21 -30.49 -22.46
CA ASP A 839 -20.54 -29.89 -23.63
C ASP A 839 -19.14 -29.27 -23.45
N GLY A 840 -18.43 -29.58 -22.36
CA GLY A 840 -17.05 -29.17 -22.07
C GLY A 840 -16.89 -27.83 -21.35
N ASP A 841 -17.88 -26.93 -21.43
CA ASP A 841 -17.87 -25.59 -20.81
C ASP A 841 -18.94 -25.40 -19.73
N ALA A 842 -19.77 -26.41 -19.47
CA ALA A 842 -20.86 -26.35 -18.51
C ALA A 842 -20.83 -27.51 -17.51
N VAL A 843 -21.36 -27.28 -16.31
CA VAL A 843 -21.57 -28.32 -15.29
C VAL A 843 -23.00 -28.33 -14.80
N SER A 844 -23.57 -29.52 -14.67
CA SER A 844 -24.84 -29.78 -13.99
C SER A 844 -24.52 -30.28 -12.58
N ILE A 845 -24.91 -29.52 -11.55
CA ILE A 845 -24.75 -29.86 -10.14
C ILE A 845 -26.06 -30.47 -9.62
N LYS A 846 -25.95 -31.66 -9.05
CA LYS A 846 -27.08 -32.50 -8.60
C LYS A 846 -27.23 -32.45 -7.07
N ASP A 847 -28.28 -33.11 -6.57
CA ASP A 847 -28.59 -33.26 -5.14
C ASP A 847 -28.88 -31.92 -4.42
N VAL A 848 -29.45 -30.96 -5.15
CA VAL A 848 -29.93 -29.68 -4.60
C VAL A 848 -31.43 -29.76 -4.31
N ARG A 849 -31.95 -28.82 -3.51
CA ARG A 849 -33.38 -28.74 -3.17
C ARG A 849 -34.01 -27.50 -3.80
N THR A 850 -35.24 -27.62 -4.28
CA THR A 850 -36.10 -26.49 -4.66
C THR A 850 -36.20 -25.52 -3.47
N ALA A 851 -36.04 -24.23 -3.72
CA ALA A 851 -35.95 -23.15 -2.72
C ALA A 851 -34.77 -23.28 -1.72
N GLY A 852 -33.79 -24.15 -2.01
CA GLY A 852 -32.56 -24.24 -1.22
C GLY A 852 -31.59 -23.10 -1.55
N ILE A 853 -30.88 -22.60 -0.54
CA ILE A 853 -29.84 -21.57 -0.70
C ILE A 853 -28.47 -22.22 -0.50
N TYR A 854 -27.60 -22.12 -1.51
CA TYR A 854 -26.30 -22.76 -1.53
C TYR A 854 -25.17 -21.78 -1.86
N ASP A 855 -24.01 -21.98 -1.23
CA ASP A 855 -22.75 -21.41 -1.68
C ASP A 855 -21.99 -22.41 -2.55
N LEU A 856 -21.54 -21.97 -3.72
CA LEU A 856 -20.80 -22.78 -4.67
C LEU A 856 -19.39 -22.25 -4.86
N ARG A 857 -18.39 -23.14 -4.83
CA ARG A 857 -17.00 -22.82 -5.13
C ARG A 857 -16.51 -23.63 -6.30
N PHE A 858 -15.86 -22.93 -7.23
CA PHE A 858 -15.30 -23.50 -8.45
C PHE A 858 -13.79 -23.26 -8.48
N LEU A 859 -13.02 -24.29 -8.83
CA LEU A 859 -11.58 -24.18 -9.01
C LEU A 859 -11.11 -25.12 -10.11
N TYR A 860 -10.18 -24.68 -10.95
CA TYR A 860 -9.48 -25.54 -11.90
C TYR A 860 -8.24 -26.14 -11.23
N ILE A 861 -7.95 -27.40 -11.52
CA ILE A 861 -6.73 -28.09 -11.09
C ILE A 861 -6.03 -28.67 -12.31
N ARG A 862 -4.74 -28.39 -12.47
CA ARG A 862 -3.89 -29.07 -13.45
C ARG A 862 -3.61 -30.51 -13.02
N LYS A 863 -3.25 -31.41 -13.96
CA LYS A 863 -2.80 -32.79 -13.65
C LYS A 863 -1.68 -32.89 -12.60
N ASN A 864 -0.85 -31.85 -12.48
CA ASN A 864 0.24 -31.76 -11.50
C ASN A 864 -0.23 -31.34 -10.08
N GLY A 865 -1.53 -31.13 -9.86
CA GLY A 865 -2.14 -30.84 -8.56
C GLY A 865 -2.24 -29.35 -8.20
N TRP A 866 -1.80 -28.43 -9.06
CA TRP A 866 -1.89 -26.99 -8.81
C TRP A 866 -3.30 -26.47 -9.07
N SER A 867 -3.86 -25.76 -8.09
CA SER A 867 -5.22 -25.19 -8.17
C SER A 867 -5.22 -23.70 -8.51
N SER A 868 -6.25 -23.26 -9.23
CA SER A 868 -6.55 -21.85 -9.46
C SER A 868 -6.99 -21.15 -8.16
N GLN A 869 -7.14 -19.81 -8.22
CA GLN A 869 -7.98 -19.14 -7.23
C GLN A 869 -9.43 -19.64 -7.33
N GLU A 870 -10.13 -19.66 -6.20
CA GLU A 870 -11.53 -20.09 -6.15
C GLU A 870 -12.46 -18.98 -6.65
N THR A 871 -13.46 -19.35 -7.45
CA THR A 871 -14.59 -18.50 -7.78
C THR A 871 -15.75 -18.89 -6.88
N LEU A 872 -16.21 -17.95 -6.05
CA LEU A 872 -17.32 -18.14 -5.11
C LEU A 872 -18.60 -17.54 -5.69
N LEU A 873 -19.66 -18.34 -5.76
CA LEU A 873 -21.03 -17.89 -5.98
C LEU A 873 -21.79 -18.03 -4.65
N PRO A 874 -21.93 -16.94 -3.87
CA PRO A 874 -22.55 -16.99 -2.56
C PRO A 874 -24.07 -16.91 -2.63
N ASN A 875 -24.76 -17.55 -1.68
CA ASN A 875 -26.21 -17.46 -1.45
C ASN A 875 -27.08 -17.68 -2.71
N TYR A 876 -26.72 -18.63 -3.58
CA TYR A 876 -27.50 -18.92 -4.78
C TYR A 876 -28.81 -19.65 -4.42
N HIS A 877 -29.94 -19.06 -4.80
CA HIS A 877 -31.27 -19.61 -4.58
C HIS A 877 -31.70 -20.51 -5.75
N VAL A 878 -32.01 -21.77 -5.45
CA VAL A 878 -32.42 -22.77 -6.45
C VAL A 878 -33.91 -22.63 -6.74
N ILE A 879 -34.27 -22.30 -7.99
CA ILE A 879 -35.66 -22.10 -8.41
C ILE A 879 -36.41 -23.44 -8.51
N GLY A 880 -35.82 -24.43 -9.20
CA GLY A 880 -36.39 -25.76 -9.39
C GLY A 880 -37.74 -25.74 -10.10
N THR A 881 -38.69 -26.53 -9.58
CA THR A 881 -40.06 -26.69 -10.10
C THR A 881 -41.06 -25.66 -9.57
N GLY A 882 -40.60 -24.57 -8.94
CA GLY A 882 -41.45 -23.64 -8.18
C GLY A 882 -41.53 -22.25 -8.79
N GLY A 883 -41.24 -22.10 -10.08
CA GLY A 883 -41.33 -20.82 -10.78
C GLY A 883 -42.29 -20.93 -11.97
N ALA A 884 -43.05 -19.88 -12.20
CA ALA A 884 -43.96 -19.77 -13.34
C ALA A 884 -43.23 -20.06 -14.67
N PRO A 885 -43.94 -20.67 -15.64
CA PRO A 885 -43.36 -20.98 -16.95
C PRO A 885 -42.97 -19.71 -17.72
N GLN A 886 -42.04 -19.85 -18.66
CA GLN A 886 -41.55 -18.76 -19.50
C GLN A 886 -42.70 -18.11 -20.31
N ASP A 887 -42.63 -16.80 -20.48
CA ASP A 887 -43.59 -16.04 -21.30
C ASP A 887 -43.57 -16.50 -22.76
N VAL A 888 -44.74 -16.51 -23.40
CA VAL A 888 -44.87 -16.97 -24.80
C VAL A 888 -44.29 -15.94 -25.76
N GLU A 889 -43.32 -16.35 -26.56
CA GLU A 889 -42.68 -15.50 -27.56
C GLU A 889 -43.18 -15.78 -28.99
N GLY A 890 -42.97 -14.81 -29.90
CA GLY A 890 -43.26 -14.99 -31.33
C GLY A 890 -44.74 -15.08 -31.71
N PHE A 891 -45.66 -14.61 -30.84
CA PHE A 891 -47.10 -14.65 -31.09
C PHE A 891 -47.53 -13.76 -32.27
N ARG A 892 -48.23 -14.35 -33.25
CA ARG A 892 -48.60 -13.74 -34.54
C ARG A 892 -50.02 -14.11 -34.95
N ILE A 893 -50.67 -13.24 -35.71
CA ILE A 893 -52.00 -13.42 -36.27
C ILE A 893 -51.99 -13.27 -37.80
N SER A 894 -52.75 -14.11 -38.49
CA SER A 894 -53.07 -14.00 -39.91
C SER A 894 -54.58 -14.16 -40.10
N VAL A 895 -55.25 -13.11 -40.55
CA VAL A 895 -56.71 -13.14 -40.78
C VAL A 895 -57.01 -13.45 -42.25
N LEU A 896 -57.86 -14.45 -42.50
CA LEU A 896 -58.28 -14.85 -43.84
C LEU A 896 -59.80 -15.09 -43.83
N GLY A 897 -60.57 -14.16 -44.41
CA GLY A 897 -62.04 -14.16 -44.31
C GLY A 897 -62.50 -13.95 -42.87
N ASP A 898 -63.36 -14.84 -42.37
CA ASP A 898 -63.93 -14.79 -41.01
C ASP A 898 -63.10 -15.58 -39.97
N THR A 899 -61.89 -16.05 -40.33
CA THR A 899 -61.03 -16.86 -39.46
C THR A 899 -59.66 -16.21 -39.25
N ALA A 900 -59.23 -16.14 -37.99
CA ALA A 900 -57.89 -15.74 -37.55
C ALA A 900 -57.04 -16.98 -37.24
N PHE A 901 -55.89 -17.08 -37.91
CA PHE A 901 -54.86 -18.09 -37.62
C PHE A 901 -53.81 -17.48 -36.70
N LEU A 902 -53.69 -18.02 -35.49
CA LEU A 902 -52.73 -17.62 -34.48
C LEU A 902 -51.55 -18.59 -34.45
N SER A 903 -50.33 -18.11 -34.25
CA SER A 903 -49.11 -18.93 -34.15
C SER A 903 -48.10 -18.33 -33.18
N TRP A 904 -47.28 -19.16 -32.52
CA TRP A 904 -46.25 -18.75 -31.55
C TRP A 904 -45.05 -19.71 -31.53
N GLU A 905 -43.98 -19.34 -30.85
CA GLU A 905 -42.83 -20.22 -30.60
C GLU A 905 -43.10 -21.11 -29.38
N ALA A 906 -42.78 -22.41 -29.48
CA ALA A 906 -43.03 -23.34 -28.39
C ALA A 906 -42.11 -23.05 -27.20
N VAL A 907 -42.71 -22.90 -26.01
CA VAL A 907 -41.99 -22.67 -24.75
C VAL A 907 -41.13 -23.90 -24.42
N PRO A 908 -39.82 -23.73 -24.14
CA PRO A 908 -38.88 -24.83 -23.97
C PRO A 908 -38.96 -25.54 -22.60
N ASP A 909 -39.82 -25.07 -21.70
CA ASP A 909 -39.96 -25.60 -20.34
C ASP A 909 -40.38 -27.07 -20.33
N ILE A 910 -39.63 -27.89 -19.59
CA ILE A 910 -39.79 -29.34 -19.59
C ILE A 910 -41.08 -29.77 -18.87
N ASP A 911 -41.51 -29.01 -17.88
CA ASP A 911 -42.72 -29.18 -17.08
C ASP A 911 -43.93 -28.40 -17.62
N LEU A 912 -43.88 -27.93 -18.87
CA LEU A 912 -45.04 -27.31 -19.53
C LEU A 912 -46.21 -28.32 -19.67
N SER A 913 -47.41 -27.87 -19.32
CA SER A 913 -48.66 -28.63 -19.42
C SER A 913 -49.46 -28.27 -20.67
N HIS A 914 -49.83 -27.00 -20.86
CA HIS A 914 -50.66 -26.51 -21.98
C HIS A 914 -50.61 -24.98 -22.11
N TYR A 915 -51.26 -24.41 -23.14
CA TYR A 915 -51.51 -22.96 -23.28
C TYR A 915 -52.98 -22.61 -23.15
N ILE A 916 -53.27 -21.37 -22.71
CA ILE A 916 -54.62 -20.80 -22.61
C ILE A 916 -54.72 -19.59 -23.55
N LEU A 917 -55.79 -19.49 -24.34
CA LEU A 917 -56.08 -18.37 -25.23
C LEU A 917 -57.35 -17.63 -24.79
N ARG A 918 -57.23 -16.32 -24.57
CA ARG A 918 -58.32 -15.40 -24.23
C ARG A 918 -58.52 -14.34 -25.31
N PHE A 919 -59.71 -13.75 -25.35
CA PHE A 919 -60.04 -12.63 -26.22
C PHE A 919 -60.65 -11.47 -25.42
N SER A 920 -60.19 -10.26 -25.67
CA SER A 920 -60.77 -9.02 -25.15
C SER A 920 -61.24 -8.13 -26.31
N ALA A 921 -62.41 -7.52 -26.18
CA ALA A 921 -62.91 -6.57 -27.18
C ALA A 921 -62.13 -5.22 -27.18
N ALA A 922 -61.29 -4.98 -26.17
CA ALA A 922 -60.45 -3.78 -26.09
C ALA A 922 -59.33 -3.83 -27.13
N THR A 923 -59.12 -2.71 -27.84
CA THR A 923 -58.04 -2.54 -28.85
C THR A 923 -56.84 -1.76 -28.32
N THR A 924 -56.93 -1.24 -27.10
CA THR A 924 -55.87 -0.54 -26.36
C THR A 924 -55.89 -1.02 -24.91
N ALA A 925 -54.73 -1.38 -24.37
CA ALA A 925 -54.54 -1.79 -22.96
C ALA A 925 -55.39 -3.00 -22.49
N ALA A 926 -55.64 -3.99 -23.35
CA ALA A 926 -56.36 -5.21 -22.96
C ALA A 926 -55.58 -6.01 -21.89
N SER A 927 -56.22 -6.32 -20.76
CA SER A 927 -55.63 -7.14 -19.70
C SER A 927 -56.05 -8.62 -19.78
N TRP A 928 -55.23 -9.51 -19.23
CA TRP A 928 -55.51 -10.95 -19.16
C TRP A 928 -56.78 -11.29 -18.36
N HIS A 929 -57.06 -10.50 -17.32
CA HIS A 929 -58.19 -10.72 -16.42
C HIS A 929 -59.52 -10.26 -17.01
N GLU A 930 -59.52 -9.27 -17.91
CA GLU A 930 -60.69 -8.81 -18.67
C GLU A 930 -61.01 -9.70 -19.89
N GLY A 931 -60.07 -10.54 -20.32
CA GLY A 931 -60.24 -11.42 -21.47
C GLY A 931 -61.17 -12.58 -21.16
N VAL A 932 -62.10 -12.88 -22.09
CA VAL A 932 -62.96 -14.06 -22.04
C VAL A 932 -62.21 -15.25 -22.63
N ASP A 933 -62.36 -16.43 -22.03
CA ASP A 933 -61.73 -17.67 -22.52
C ASP A 933 -62.25 -18.02 -23.92
N MET A 934 -61.32 -18.10 -24.89
CA MET A 934 -61.62 -18.52 -26.25
C MET A 934 -61.24 -19.99 -26.46
N LEU A 935 -60.06 -20.38 -26.00
CA LEU A 935 -59.62 -21.78 -25.91
C LEU A 935 -58.92 -22.01 -24.57
N PRO A 936 -59.56 -22.72 -23.62
CA PRO A 936 -59.00 -22.92 -22.29
C PRO A 936 -57.89 -23.98 -22.24
N HIS A 937 -57.69 -24.75 -23.32
CA HIS A 937 -56.65 -25.77 -23.35
C HIS A 937 -56.10 -25.98 -24.77
N ILE A 938 -54.83 -25.67 -24.95
CA ILE A 938 -54.06 -25.93 -26.17
C ILE A 938 -52.87 -26.81 -25.80
N GLU A 939 -52.78 -27.99 -26.41
CA GLU A 939 -51.72 -28.99 -26.14
C GLU A 939 -50.30 -28.39 -26.18
N LYS A 940 -49.43 -28.76 -25.24
CA LYS A 940 -48.05 -28.23 -25.12
C LYS A 940 -47.19 -28.32 -26.38
N GLY A 941 -47.50 -29.25 -27.29
CA GLY A 941 -46.80 -29.44 -28.56
C GLY A 941 -47.34 -28.60 -29.72
N ALA A 942 -48.44 -27.86 -29.52
CA ALA A 942 -49.02 -27.02 -30.56
C ALA A 942 -48.34 -25.65 -30.61
N SER A 943 -48.09 -25.16 -31.82
CA SER A 943 -47.49 -23.84 -32.10
C SER A 943 -48.40 -22.94 -32.95
N SER A 944 -49.64 -23.37 -33.20
CA SER A 944 -50.64 -22.61 -33.96
C SER A 944 -52.06 -23.10 -33.70
N VAL A 945 -53.04 -22.19 -33.80
CA VAL A 945 -54.47 -22.50 -33.67
C VAL A 945 -55.33 -21.58 -34.55
N ALA A 946 -56.50 -22.06 -35.00
CA ALA A 946 -57.43 -21.27 -35.81
C ALA A 946 -58.69 -20.92 -34.99
N VAL A 947 -59.08 -19.65 -34.98
CA VAL A 947 -60.20 -19.11 -34.21
C VAL A 947 -60.97 -18.07 -35.03
N PRO A 948 -62.23 -17.72 -34.69
CA PRO A 948 -62.97 -16.67 -35.42
C PRO A 948 -62.25 -15.32 -35.40
N ALA A 949 -62.33 -14.57 -36.51
CA ALA A 949 -61.73 -13.24 -36.63
C ALA A 949 -62.62 -12.18 -35.97
N LEU A 950 -62.20 -11.67 -34.80
CA LEU A 950 -62.91 -10.65 -34.03
C LEU A 950 -62.08 -9.36 -33.98
N VAL A 951 -62.76 -8.22 -33.79
CA VAL A 951 -62.10 -6.91 -33.58
C VAL A 951 -61.84 -6.74 -32.09
N GLY A 952 -60.57 -6.76 -31.69
CA GLY A 952 -60.12 -6.80 -30.29
C GLY A 952 -58.72 -7.39 -30.14
N THR A 953 -58.31 -7.75 -28.92
CA THR A 953 -56.99 -8.29 -28.61
C THR A 953 -57.08 -9.78 -28.23
N TYR A 954 -56.31 -10.64 -28.91
CA TYR A 954 -56.10 -12.02 -28.51
C TYR A 954 -54.92 -12.09 -27.53
N LEU A 955 -55.05 -12.87 -26.47
CA LEU A 955 -54.08 -12.99 -25.39
C LEU A 955 -53.73 -14.47 -25.17
N LEU A 956 -52.45 -14.81 -25.03
CA LEU A 956 -51.97 -16.19 -24.84
C LEU A 956 -51.03 -16.29 -23.62
N LYS A 957 -51.20 -17.33 -22.80
CA LYS A 957 -50.29 -17.70 -21.69
C LYS A 957 -49.94 -19.18 -21.69
N ALA A 958 -48.74 -19.49 -21.20
CA ALA A 958 -48.28 -20.86 -20.94
C ALA A 958 -48.64 -21.30 -19.51
N VAL A 959 -48.89 -22.60 -19.30
CA VAL A 959 -49.24 -23.18 -18.00
C VAL A 959 -48.38 -24.41 -17.73
N ASP A 960 -47.77 -24.49 -16.56
CA ASP A 960 -46.96 -25.63 -16.12
C ASP A 960 -47.83 -26.81 -15.59
N MET A 961 -47.20 -27.92 -15.20
CA MET A 961 -47.89 -29.09 -14.61
C MET A 961 -48.43 -28.83 -13.20
N GLN A 962 -48.00 -27.76 -12.53
CA GLN A 962 -48.43 -27.34 -11.21
C GLN A 962 -49.64 -26.40 -11.27
N GLY A 963 -49.98 -25.89 -12.46
CA GLY A 963 -51.09 -24.99 -12.73
C GLY A 963 -50.72 -23.50 -12.67
N GLU A 964 -49.43 -23.16 -12.53
CA GLU A 964 -48.97 -21.77 -12.58
C GLU A 964 -48.91 -21.28 -14.04
N GLN A 965 -49.35 -20.04 -14.26
CA GLN A 965 -49.37 -19.40 -15.58
C GLN A 965 -48.16 -18.49 -15.77
N SER A 966 -47.70 -18.31 -17.01
CA SER A 966 -46.63 -17.37 -17.34
C SER A 966 -46.96 -15.96 -16.85
N VAL A 967 -45.94 -15.21 -16.45
CA VAL A 967 -46.10 -13.92 -15.76
C VAL A 967 -46.82 -12.93 -16.68
N SER A 968 -46.34 -12.77 -17.91
CA SER A 968 -46.92 -11.87 -18.92
C SER A 968 -47.78 -12.64 -19.93
N ALA A 969 -48.85 -12.01 -20.41
CA ALA A 969 -49.64 -12.53 -21.53
C ALA A 969 -49.11 -11.99 -22.87
N ALA A 970 -48.94 -12.86 -23.86
CA ALA A 970 -48.63 -12.44 -25.22
C ALA A 970 -49.90 -11.94 -25.90
N GLY A 971 -49.96 -10.65 -26.24
CA GLY A 971 -51.14 -10.00 -26.81
C GLY A 971 -50.97 -9.60 -28.27
N ILE A 972 -52.00 -9.78 -29.09
CA ILE A 972 -52.04 -9.25 -30.46
C ILE A 972 -53.39 -8.61 -30.79
N VAL A 973 -53.34 -7.35 -31.26
CA VAL A 973 -54.54 -6.57 -31.60
C VAL A 973 -54.96 -6.88 -33.04
N SER A 974 -56.20 -7.32 -33.21
CA SER A 974 -56.89 -7.45 -34.49
C SER A 974 -57.75 -6.22 -34.75
N THR A 975 -57.37 -5.45 -35.78
CA THR A 975 -58.13 -4.28 -36.29
C THR A 975 -58.82 -4.58 -37.62
N ALA A 976 -58.82 -5.83 -38.06
CA ALA A 976 -59.44 -6.26 -39.32
C ALA A 976 -60.97 -6.19 -39.22
N ALA A 977 -61.52 -4.99 -39.28
CA ALA A 977 -62.92 -4.74 -39.55
C ALA A 977 -63.16 -4.97 -41.05
N GLY A 978 -63.77 -6.10 -41.40
CA GLY A 978 -64.43 -6.21 -42.70
C GLY A 978 -65.48 -5.10 -42.81
N LEU A 979 -65.34 -4.23 -43.81
CA LEU A 979 -66.28 -3.15 -44.14
C LEU A 979 -67.68 -3.73 -44.47
N SER A 980 -68.47 -3.92 -43.42
CA SER A 980 -69.92 -4.14 -43.43
C SER A 980 -70.56 -3.00 -42.64
N ALA A 981 -70.57 -1.79 -43.22
CA ALA A 981 -71.12 -0.60 -42.57
C ALA A 981 -72.63 -0.45 -42.83
N TYR A 982 -73.40 -1.43 -42.37
CA TYR A 982 -74.71 -1.25 -41.72
C TYR A 982 -75.02 -2.58 -41.05
N ASN A 983 -74.91 -2.61 -39.71
CA ASN A 983 -75.15 -3.79 -38.89
C ASN A 983 -76.12 -3.41 -37.76
N ALA A 984 -77.24 -4.12 -37.64
CA ALA A 984 -78.29 -3.78 -36.69
C ALA A 984 -78.07 -4.53 -35.38
N VAL A 985 -77.53 -3.83 -34.39
CA VAL A 985 -77.12 -4.38 -33.11
C VAL A 985 -78.06 -3.91 -32.00
N ALA A 986 -78.51 -4.84 -31.14
CA ALA A 986 -79.09 -4.50 -29.85
C ALA A 986 -78.03 -4.59 -28.74
N ILE A 987 -77.95 -3.57 -27.88
CA ILE A 987 -77.01 -3.55 -26.75
C ILE A 987 -77.83 -3.44 -25.46
N LEU A 988 -77.70 -4.44 -24.58
CA LEU A 988 -78.17 -4.37 -23.20
C LEU A 988 -77.03 -3.81 -22.35
N THR A 989 -77.25 -2.69 -21.68
CA THR A 989 -76.27 -2.04 -20.80
C THR A 989 -76.87 -1.93 -19.41
N GLU A 990 -76.18 -2.46 -18.40
CA GLU A 990 -76.64 -2.44 -17.00
C GLU A 990 -75.96 -1.31 -16.21
N ASP A 991 -74.78 -0.84 -16.61
CA ASP A 991 -74.11 0.31 -16.01
C ASP A 991 -74.75 1.66 -16.41
N PRO A 992 -74.60 2.71 -15.58
CA PRO A 992 -74.03 2.72 -14.22
C PRO A 992 -75.05 2.35 -13.13
N ALA A 993 -76.31 2.09 -13.49
CA ALA A 993 -77.40 2.01 -12.51
C ALA A 993 -77.56 0.61 -11.88
N PHE A 994 -77.12 -0.44 -12.57
CA PHE A 994 -77.23 -1.86 -12.16
C PHE A 994 -78.60 -2.20 -11.54
N THR A 995 -79.67 -1.98 -12.32
CA THR A 995 -81.06 -2.09 -11.86
C THR A 995 -81.61 -3.52 -11.75
N GLY A 996 -80.78 -4.52 -12.02
CA GLY A 996 -81.08 -5.94 -11.94
C GLY A 996 -81.17 -6.48 -10.51
N PHE A 997 -81.39 -7.79 -10.39
CA PHE A 997 -81.50 -8.47 -9.11
C PHE A 997 -80.12 -8.87 -8.59
N CYS A 998 -79.73 -8.35 -7.42
CA CYS A 998 -78.50 -8.71 -6.72
C CYS A 998 -78.78 -9.76 -5.63
N ASP A 999 -77.98 -10.83 -5.62
CA ASP A 999 -77.94 -11.85 -4.57
C ASP A 999 -76.51 -11.94 -4.01
N ASN A 1000 -76.31 -11.61 -2.73
CA ASN A 1000 -74.98 -11.41 -2.11
C ASN A 1000 -74.05 -10.45 -2.87
N MET A 1001 -74.64 -9.54 -3.65
CA MET A 1001 -73.98 -8.43 -4.33
C MET A 1001 -74.71 -7.12 -3.99
N ALA A 1002 -74.02 -5.99 -4.11
CA ALA A 1002 -74.59 -4.68 -3.90
C ALA A 1002 -74.16 -3.72 -5.02
N ALA A 1003 -75.12 -2.94 -5.52
CA ALA A 1003 -74.86 -1.84 -6.45
C ALA A 1003 -74.82 -0.52 -5.66
N ALA A 1004 -73.65 0.13 -5.62
CA ALA A 1004 -73.45 1.41 -4.93
C ALA A 1004 -72.47 2.29 -5.70
N GLY A 1005 -72.72 3.60 -5.77
CA GLY A 1005 -71.79 4.56 -6.39
C GLY A 1005 -71.54 4.37 -7.90
N GLY A 1006 -72.37 3.60 -8.60
CA GLY A 1006 -72.19 3.31 -10.02
C GLY A 1006 -71.37 2.05 -10.31
N VAL A 1007 -71.09 1.23 -9.31
CA VAL A 1007 -70.38 -0.05 -9.42
C VAL A 1007 -71.13 -1.18 -8.71
N LEU A 1008 -70.84 -2.42 -9.10
CA LEU A 1008 -71.41 -3.63 -8.53
C LEU A 1008 -70.31 -4.47 -7.86
N SER A 1009 -70.46 -4.81 -6.57
CA SER A 1009 -69.48 -5.59 -5.80
C SER A 1009 -70.13 -6.64 -4.89
N LEU A 1010 -69.36 -7.58 -4.33
CA LEU A 1010 -69.85 -8.50 -3.30
C LEU A 1010 -70.28 -7.73 -2.03
N SER A 1011 -71.38 -8.16 -1.38
CA SER A 1011 -71.86 -7.55 -0.14
C SER A 1011 -71.17 -8.15 1.09
N GLY A 1012 -71.06 -7.36 2.18
CA GLY A 1012 -70.65 -7.88 3.50
C GLY A 1012 -71.64 -8.91 4.05
N GLN A 1013 -71.15 -9.92 4.76
CA GLN A 1013 -71.99 -10.99 5.32
C GLN A 1013 -72.76 -10.58 6.58
N ASP A 1014 -72.32 -9.53 7.28
CA ASP A 1014 -72.88 -9.09 8.54
C ASP A 1014 -72.99 -7.56 8.58
N SER A 1015 -73.96 -7.06 9.35
CA SER A 1015 -74.14 -5.63 9.63
C SER A 1015 -73.79 -5.31 11.08
N ILE A 1016 -73.58 -4.03 11.40
CA ILE A 1016 -73.29 -3.58 12.78
C ILE A 1016 -74.38 -4.01 13.78
N ASP A 1017 -75.63 -4.15 13.32
CA ASP A 1017 -76.75 -4.59 14.14
C ASP A 1017 -76.69 -6.10 14.47
N ASP A 1018 -75.87 -6.87 13.75
CA ASP A 1018 -75.66 -8.31 13.95
C ASP A 1018 -74.49 -8.62 14.91
N TRP A 1019 -73.74 -7.61 15.35
CA TRP A 1019 -72.56 -7.78 16.19
C TRP A 1019 -72.92 -7.92 17.68
N GLY A 1020 -72.70 -9.11 18.24
CA GLY A 1020 -72.97 -9.40 19.65
C GLY A 1020 -72.00 -8.74 20.64
N ASP A 1021 -70.75 -8.51 20.23
CA ASP A 1021 -69.72 -7.79 20.98
C ASP A 1021 -68.86 -6.98 20.02
N ILE A 1022 -68.83 -5.67 20.23
CA ILE A 1022 -68.12 -4.71 19.40
C ILE A 1022 -66.60 -4.82 19.57
N ASP A 1023 -66.14 -5.27 20.74
CA ASP A 1023 -64.70 -5.42 21.05
C ASP A 1023 -64.11 -6.68 20.39
N ALA A 1024 -64.95 -7.60 19.90
CA ALA A 1024 -64.54 -8.79 19.14
C ALA A 1024 -64.37 -8.50 17.63
N VAL A 1025 -64.78 -7.31 17.17
CA VAL A 1025 -64.66 -6.89 15.76
C VAL A 1025 -63.27 -6.33 15.54
N THR A 1026 -62.45 -7.07 14.79
CA THR A 1026 -61.05 -6.70 14.52
C THR A 1026 -60.92 -5.59 13.47
N ARG A 1027 -61.87 -5.47 12.54
CA ARG A 1027 -61.95 -4.38 11.55
C ARG A 1027 -63.37 -3.88 11.36
N PHE A 1028 -63.59 -2.61 11.66
CA PHE A 1028 -64.92 -1.98 11.62
C PHE A 1028 -65.47 -1.82 10.20
N ASP A 1029 -64.61 -1.70 9.20
CA ASP A 1029 -65.00 -1.43 7.81
C ASP A 1029 -65.53 -2.68 7.06
N ILE A 1030 -65.33 -3.87 7.61
CA ILE A 1030 -65.62 -5.17 6.94
C ILE A 1030 -66.48 -6.08 7.84
N GLY A 1031 -66.49 -5.85 9.15
CA GLY A 1031 -67.24 -6.63 10.11
C GLY A 1031 -66.53 -7.90 10.56
N LEU A 1032 -67.29 -8.80 11.19
CA LEU A 1032 -66.77 -10.00 11.84
C LEU A 1032 -66.60 -11.16 10.86
N ASN A 1033 -67.45 -11.24 9.82
CA ASN A 1033 -67.51 -12.38 8.89
C ASN A 1033 -67.00 -12.07 7.47
N GLY A 1034 -66.69 -10.80 7.18
CA GLY A 1034 -66.08 -10.41 5.91
C GLY A 1034 -67.06 -10.31 4.73
N LEU A 1035 -66.52 -10.31 3.51
CA LEU A 1035 -67.31 -10.30 2.27
C LEU A 1035 -67.90 -11.68 1.96
N ALA A 1036 -69.05 -11.70 1.29
CA ALA A 1036 -69.62 -12.96 0.80
C ALA A 1036 -68.68 -13.65 -0.22
N PRO A 1037 -68.39 -14.96 -0.08
CA PRO A 1037 -67.45 -15.66 -0.96
C PRO A 1037 -67.99 -15.83 -2.39
N GLU A 1038 -69.32 -15.83 -2.57
CA GLU A 1038 -69.99 -15.95 -3.88
C GLU A 1038 -71.23 -15.06 -3.92
N GLY A 1039 -71.47 -14.40 -5.06
CA GLY A 1039 -72.63 -13.56 -5.31
C GLY A 1039 -73.04 -13.56 -6.78
N SER A 1040 -74.29 -13.20 -7.07
CA SER A 1040 -74.82 -13.14 -8.43
C SER A 1040 -75.62 -11.88 -8.72
N TYR A 1041 -75.54 -11.40 -9.95
CA TYR A 1041 -76.32 -10.28 -10.47
C TYR A 1041 -77.05 -10.69 -11.74
N THR A 1042 -78.37 -10.70 -11.71
CA THR A 1042 -79.22 -11.06 -12.86
C THR A 1042 -79.79 -9.80 -13.49
N PHE A 1043 -79.73 -9.70 -14.83
CA PHE A 1043 -80.18 -8.53 -15.59
C PHE A 1043 -81.66 -8.25 -15.33
N ALA A 1044 -82.06 -6.97 -15.37
CA ALA A 1044 -83.38 -6.53 -14.92
C ALA A 1044 -84.54 -7.12 -15.74
N SER A 1045 -84.34 -7.45 -17.01
CA SER A 1045 -85.34 -8.10 -17.86
C SER A 1045 -84.68 -8.93 -18.96
N PRO A 1046 -85.26 -10.09 -19.33
CA PRO A 1046 -84.80 -10.85 -20.49
C PRO A 1046 -85.06 -10.09 -21.79
N PHE A 1047 -84.21 -10.31 -22.79
CA PHE A 1047 -84.36 -9.71 -24.12
C PHE A 1047 -85.19 -10.61 -25.03
N ASP A 1048 -86.27 -10.10 -25.65
CA ASP A 1048 -87.09 -10.84 -26.63
C ASP A 1048 -86.79 -10.40 -28.06
N LEU A 1049 -86.48 -11.35 -28.93
CA LEU A 1049 -86.38 -11.12 -30.38
C LEU A 1049 -87.73 -11.19 -31.09
N GLY A 1050 -88.77 -11.70 -30.43
CA GLY A 1050 -90.12 -11.91 -30.95
C GLY A 1050 -90.29 -13.14 -31.83
N ALA A 1051 -89.20 -13.79 -32.26
CA ALA A 1051 -89.17 -15.10 -32.92
C ALA A 1051 -87.77 -15.73 -32.72
N VAL A 1052 -87.63 -17.02 -33.05
CA VAL A 1052 -86.33 -17.71 -32.97
C VAL A 1052 -85.41 -17.26 -34.11
N TYR A 1053 -84.27 -16.65 -33.78
CA TYR A 1053 -83.20 -16.29 -34.72
C TYR A 1053 -81.84 -16.78 -34.23
N SER A 1054 -80.95 -17.08 -35.17
CA SER A 1054 -79.52 -17.29 -34.90
C SER A 1054 -78.81 -15.94 -34.88
N SER A 1055 -78.25 -15.56 -33.74
CA SER A 1055 -77.69 -14.24 -33.46
C SER A 1055 -76.29 -14.36 -32.85
N THR A 1056 -75.36 -13.50 -33.26
CA THR A 1056 -74.01 -13.51 -32.69
C THR A 1056 -73.98 -12.66 -31.43
N LEU A 1057 -73.59 -13.25 -30.31
CA LEU A 1057 -73.52 -12.56 -29.02
C LEU A 1057 -72.07 -12.22 -28.67
N SER A 1058 -71.85 -11.01 -28.18
CA SER A 1058 -70.58 -10.57 -27.58
C SER A 1058 -70.87 -9.77 -26.31
N ALA A 1059 -69.97 -9.77 -25.35
CA ALA A 1059 -70.14 -9.06 -24.09
C ALA A 1059 -68.90 -8.23 -23.75
N SER A 1060 -69.11 -7.16 -22.97
CA SER A 1060 -68.06 -6.32 -22.41
C SER A 1060 -68.30 -6.17 -20.91
N VAL A 1061 -67.31 -6.56 -20.11
CA VAL A 1061 -67.33 -6.44 -18.65
C VAL A 1061 -66.04 -5.73 -18.22
N ALA A 1062 -66.16 -4.63 -17.49
CA ALA A 1062 -65.02 -3.96 -16.85
C ALA A 1062 -65.07 -4.24 -15.36
N VAL A 1063 -63.99 -4.81 -14.83
CA VAL A 1063 -63.87 -5.22 -13.42
C VAL A 1063 -62.56 -4.71 -12.87
N ASP A 1064 -62.64 -3.90 -11.83
CA ASP A 1064 -61.52 -3.52 -10.97
C ASP A 1064 -61.52 -4.41 -9.72
N VAL A 1065 -60.42 -4.40 -8.96
CA VAL A 1065 -60.36 -5.10 -7.67
C VAL A 1065 -60.25 -4.10 -6.53
N LEU A 1066 -60.96 -4.37 -5.44
CA LEU A 1066 -60.80 -3.65 -4.19
C LEU A 1066 -60.34 -4.63 -3.10
N ASP A 1067 -59.13 -4.41 -2.59
CA ASP A 1067 -58.56 -5.11 -1.44
C ASP A 1067 -58.75 -4.26 -0.19
N LEU A 1068 -59.63 -4.69 0.71
CA LEU A 1068 -59.96 -4.00 1.95
C LEU A 1068 -58.92 -4.25 3.06
N SER A 1069 -57.92 -5.11 2.83
CA SER A 1069 -56.80 -5.35 3.75
C SER A 1069 -55.59 -4.47 3.47
N ALA A 1070 -55.46 -3.93 2.26
CA ALA A 1070 -54.32 -3.11 1.83
C ALA A 1070 -54.42 -1.65 2.29
N VAL A 1071 -54.58 -1.42 3.61
CA VAL A 1071 -54.64 -0.07 4.20
C VAL A 1071 -53.26 0.42 4.63
N MET A 1072 -53.00 1.73 4.49
CA MET A 1072 -51.70 2.34 4.81
C MET A 1072 -51.24 2.10 6.25
N ASP A 1073 -52.18 1.92 7.18
CA ASP A 1073 -51.91 1.67 8.60
C ASP A 1073 -51.25 0.29 8.86
N GLU A 1074 -51.35 -0.63 7.91
CA GLU A 1074 -50.77 -1.98 8.00
C GLU A 1074 -49.51 -2.16 7.14
N TRP A 1075 -49.07 -1.10 6.47
CA TRP A 1075 -47.85 -1.16 5.68
C TRP A 1075 -46.63 -1.17 6.60
N GLY A 1076 -45.64 -2.01 6.26
CA GLY A 1076 -44.32 -2.01 6.88
C GLY A 1076 -43.49 -0.78 6.48
N ASP A 1077 -42.17 -0.93 6.42
CA ASP A 1077 -41.29 0.16 5.97
C ASP A 1077 -41.65 0.59 4.54
N VAL A 1078 -42.07 1.85 4.40
CA VAL A 1078 -42.59 2.41 3.14
C VAL A 1078 -41.55 2.35 2.03
N ASP A 1079 -40.26 2.46 2.36
CA ASP A 1079 -39.15 2.42 1.41
C ASP A 1079 -38.87 1.00 0.86
N SER A 1080 -39.38 -0.05 1.52
CA SER A 1080 -39.27 -1.43 1.06
C SER A 1080 -40.39 -1.84 0.10
N ARG A 1081 -41.40 -0.98 -0.08
CA ARG A 1081 -42.54 -1.23 -0.94
C ARG A 1081 -42.17 -0.94 -2.40
N LEU A 1082 -42.12 -1.99 -3.20
CA LEU A 1082 -41.73 -1.92 -4.61
C LEU A 1082 -42.82 -1.31 -5.51
N ASP A 1083 -44.09 -1.30 -5.07
CA ASP A 1083 -45.22 -0.79 -5.86
C ASP A 1083 -46.32 -0.16 -4.98
N TRP A 1084 -46.87 0.98 -5.42
CA TRP A 1084 -47.85 1.79 -4.72
C TRP A 1084 -49.29 1.52 -5.19
N ASP A 1085 -49.45 0.97 -6.39
CA ASP A 1085 -50.76 0.80 -7.04
C ASP A 1085 -51.22 -0.68 -7.09
N THR A 1086 -50.43 -1.63 -6.56
CA THR A 1086 -50.83 -3.04 -6.49
C THR A 1086 -51.81 -3.28 -5.34
N ALA A 1087 -53.10 -3.39 -5.69
CA ALA A 1087 -54.05 -4.15 -4.89
C ALA A 1087 -53.60 -5.62 -4.87
N SER A 1088 -53.18 -6.10 -3.70
CA SER A 1088 -52.70 -7.45 -3.43
C SER A 1088 -53.85 -8.47 -3.48
N GLY A 1089 -54.34 -8.76 -4.68
CA GLY A 1089 -55.45 -9.70 -4.86
C GLY A 1089 -55.54 -10.36 -6.23
N GLY A 1090 -54.50 -10.23 -7.07
CA GLY A 1090 -54.44 -10.86 -8.40
C GLY A 1090 -54.40 -12.38 -8.32
N GLY A 1091 -55.58 -13.00 -8.22
CA GLY A 1091 -55.76 -14.46 -8.14
C GLY A 1091 -56.82 -14.91 -7.13
N ALA A 1092 -57.21 -14.05 -6.18
CA ALA A 1092 -58.15 -14.41 -5.12
C ALA A 1092 -59.63 -14.30 -5.54
N TRP A 1093 -59.94 -13.77 -6.72
CA TRP A 1093 -61.32 -13.53 -7.16
C TRP A 1093 -61.55 -13.94 -8.61
N GLN A 1094 -62.80 -14.19 -8.98
CA GLN A 1094 -63.22 -14.55 -10.32
C GLN A 1094 -64.60 -14.00 -10.63
N THR A 1095 -64.80 -13.48 -11.85
CA THR A 1095 -66.14 -13.20 -12.38
C THR A 1095 -66.43 -14.08 -13.59
N ARG A 1096 -67.69 -14.52 -13.75
CA ARG A 1096 -68.16 -15.31 -14.90
C ARG A 1096 -69.51 -14.78 -15.35
N LEU A 1097 -69.63 -14.44 -16.62
CA LEU A 1097 -70.93 -14.14 -17.23
C LEU A 1097 -71.60 -15.44 -17.65
N GLN A 1098 -72.88 -15.59 -17.38
CA GLN A 1098 -73.69 -16.73 -17.80
C GLN A 1098 -74.90 -16.26 -18.59
N LEU A 1099 -75.39 -17.13 -19.49
CA LEU A 1099 -76.60 -16.91 -20.24
C LEU A 1099 -77.54 -18.12 -20.12
N ARG A 1100 -78.81 -17.89 -20.41
CA ARG A 1100 -79.77 -18.94 -20.74
C ARG A 1100 -80.68 -18.47 -21.86
N THR A 1101 -81.23 -19.41 -22.62
CA THR A 1101 -82.05 -19.15 -23.79
C THR A 1101 -83.46 -19.74 -23.66
N THR A 1102 -84.41 -19.18 -24.39
CA THR A 1102 -85.75 -19.78 -24.57
C THR A 1102 -86.20 -19.67 -26.03
N ALA A 1103 -86.97 -20.66 -26.48
CA ALA A 1103 -87.66 -20.62 -27.78
C ALA A 1103 -89.09 -20.05 -27.67
N ASP A 1104 -89.63 -19.99 -26.44
CA ASP A 1104 -90.96 -19.48 -26.13
C ASP A 1104 -90.96 -17.95 -25.94
N ASP A 1105 -92.13 -17.36 -25.74
CA ASP A 1105 -92.23 -15.93 -25.41
C ASP A 1105 -91.65 -15.68 -24.01
N PRO A 1106 -90.54 -14.93 -23.86
CA PRO A 1106 -89.94 -14.71 -22.55
C PRO A 1106 -90.82 -13.88 -21.60
N ALA A 1107 -91.91 -13.27 -22.08
CA ALA A 1107 -92.93 -12.62 -21.24
C ALA A 1107 -94.02 -13.58 -20.73
N ASP A 1108 -94.08 -14.82 -21.24
CA ASP A 1108 -94.98 -15.85 -20.74
C ASP A 1108 -94.42 -16.47 -19.44
N ALA A 1109 -95.26 -16.58 -18.42
CA ALA A 1109 -94.87 -17.16 -17.13
C ALA A 1109 -94.56 -18.68 -17.24
N GLU A 1110 -95.06 -19.35 -18.28
CA GLU A 1110 -94.84 -20.77 -18.56
C GLU A 1110 -93.69 -21.03 -19.56
N ALA A 1111 -92.92 -19.99 -19.95
CA ALA A 1111 -91.82 -20.13 -20.90
C ALA A 1111 -90.72 -21.08 -20.41
N VAL A 1112 -90.33 -22.04 -21.25
CA VAL A 1112 -89.28 -23.01 -20.90
C VAL A 1112 -87.90 -22.42 -21.20
N TRP A 1113 -87.11 -22.18 -20.15
CA TRP A 1113 -85.73 -21.69 -20.26
C TRP A 1113 -84.72 -22.84 -20.14
N THR A 1114 -83.59 -22.73 -20.83
CA THR A 1114 -82.45 -23.62 -20.60
C THR A 1114 -81.85 -23.40 -19.21
N GLU A 1115 -81.07 -24.37 -18.73
CA GLU A 1115 -80.17 -24.15 -17.59
C GLU A 1115 -79.19 -23.02 -17.91
N TRP A 1116 -78.65 -22.40 -16.86
CA TRP A 1116 -77.62 -21.38 -16.99
C TRP A 1116 -76.30 -22.01 -17.44
N GLU A 1117 -75.71 -21.46 -18.50
CA GLU A 1117 -74.42 -21.87 -19.04
C GLU A 1117 -73.44 -20.69 -19.06
N ASP A 1118 -72.14 -20.99 -19.00
CA ASP A 1118 -71.09 -19.96 -19.10
C ASP A 1118 -71.14 -19.31 -20.48
N PHE A 1119 -71.15 -17.98 -20.49
CA PHE A 1119 -71.24 -17.19 -21.71
C PHE A 1119 -69.96 -17.34 -22.53
N MET A 1120 -70.12 -17.71 -23.80
CA MET A 1120 -69.04 -17.76 -24.78
C MET A 1120 -69.40 -16.82 -25.93
N VAL A 1121 -68.41 -16.19 -26.54
CA VAL A 1121 -68.66 -15.37 -27.75
C VAL A 1121 -68.94 -16.32 -28.91
N GLY A 1122 -70.10 -16.19 -29.55
CA GLY A 1122 -70.51 -17.09 -30.64
C GLY A 1122 -71.95 -16.90 -31.08
N ASP A 1123 -72.41 -17.81 -31.95
CA ASP A 1123 -73.75 -17.80 -32.50
C ASP A 1123 -74.72 -18.61 -31.64
N TYR A 1124 -75.78 -17.94 -31.17
CA TYR A 1124 -76.84 -18.57 -30.38
C TYR A 1124 -78.17 -18.50 -31.12
N THR A 1125 -78.91 -19.61 -31.13
CA THR A 1125 -80.23 -19.69 -31.78
C THR A 1125 -81.33 -19.74 -30.73
N ALA A 1126 -82.03 -18.62 -30.53
CA ALA A 1126 -83.07 -18.49 -29.50
C ALA A 1126 -84.08 -17.41 -29.87
N ARG A 1127 -85.22 -17.39 -29.16
CA ARG A 1127 -86.18 -16.27 -29.18
C ARG A 1127 -85.87 -15.27 -28.06
N GLY A 1128 -85.62 -15.76 -26.85
CA GLY A 1128 -85.31 -14.92 -25.68
C GLY A 1128 -83.96 -15.23 -25.05
N PHE A 1129 -83.28 -14.20 -24.54
CA PHE A 1129 -82.01 -14.29 -23.81
C PHE A 1129 -82.12 -13.70 -22.40
N ALA A 1130 -81.56 -14.37 -21.41
CA ALA A 1130 -81.35 -13.84 -20.07
C ALA A 1130 -79.90 -14.00 -19.65
N PHE A 1131 -79.34 -13.00 -18.95
CA PHE A 1131 -77.94 -12.95 -18.55
C PHE A 1131 -77.81 -12.78 -17.03
N ARG A 1132 -76.78 -13.39 -16.45
CA ARG A 1132 -76.38 -13.15 -15.06
C ARG A 1132 -74.86 -13.15 -14.92
N LEU A 1133 -74.32 -12.31 -14.04
CA LEU A 1133 -72.92 -12.30 -13.66
C LEU A 1133 -72.75 -13.01 -12.32
N LEU A 1134 -71.80 -13.94 -12.23
CA LEU A 1134 -71.36 -14.56 -10.99
C LEU A 1134 -70.03 -13.94 -10.57
N ALA A 1135 -69.91 -13.57 -9.31
CA ALA A 1135 -68.67 -13.11 -8.68
C ALA A 1135 -68.31 -14.06 -7.55
N ARG A 1136 -67.02 -14.44 -7.46
CA ARG A 1136 -66.47 -15.29 -6.42
C ARG A 1136 -65.19 -14.67 -5.88
N THR A 1137 -64.97 -14.82 -4.57
CA THR A 1137 -63.71 -14.51 -3.91
C THR A 1137 -63.32 -15.64 -2.96
N GLU A 1138 -62.04 -15.96 -2.92
CA GLU A 1138 -61.40 -16.89 -1.98
C GLU A 1138 -60.81 -16.13 -0.79
N ASP A 1139 -60.70 -14.81 -0.87
CA ASP A 1139 -60.28 -13.93 0.22
C ASP A 1139 -61.45 -13.06 0.68
N ILE A 1140 -61.77 -13.17 1.97
CA ILE A 1140 -62.85 -12.43 2.63
C ILE A 1140 -62.62 -10.90 2.64
N PHE A 1141 -61.43 -10.43 2.27
CA PHE A 1141 -61.06 -9.01 2.20
C PHE A 1141 -61.00 -8.46 0.77
N VAL A 1142 -61.11 -9.30 -0.26
CA VAL A 1142 -60.99 -8.89 -1.67
C VAL A 1142 -62.33 -9.01 -2.37
N THR A 1143 -62.76 -7.96 -3.08
CA THR A 1143 -64.00 -7.95 -3.87
C THR A 1143 -63.76 -7.49 -5.31
N PRO A 1144 -64.34 -8.17 -6.32
CA PRO A 1144 -64.39 -7.64 -7.68
C PRO A 1144 -65.41 -6.51 -7.76
N VAL A 1145 -64.99 -5.37 -8.34
CA VAL A 1145 -65.78 -4.16 -8.53
C VAL A 1145 -66.08 -4.00 -10.01
N VAL A 1146 -67.32 -4.32 -10.41
CA VAL A 1146 -67.76 -4.25 -11.80
C VAL A 1146 -68.23 -2.84 -12.10
N SER A 1147 -67.54 -2.14 -13.01
CA SER A 1147 -67.80 -0.74 -13.37
C SER A 1147 -68.52 -0.58 -14.70
N ALA A 1148 -68.45 -1.58 -15.60
CA ALA A 1148 -69.23 -1.63 -16.83
C ALA A 1148 -69.68 -3.05 -17.14
N LEU A 1149 -70.93 -3.22 -17.62
CA LEU A 1149 -71.49 -4.51 -17.98
C LEU A 1149 -72.49 -4.34 -19.12
N SER A 1150 -72.11 -4.80 -20.31
CA SER A 1150 -72.99 -4.79 -21.47
C SER A 1150 -72.91 -6.07 -22.30
N VAL A 1151 -74.03 -6.45 -22.92
CA VAL A 1151 -74.12 -7.56 -23.86
C VAL A 1151 -74.70 -7.06 -25.18
N LYS A 1152 -74.02 -7.39 -26.26
CA LYS A 1152 -74.31 -7.01 -27.63
C LYS A 1152 -74.86 -8.24 -28.37
N ILE A 1153 -76.07 -8.11 -28.91
CA ILE A 1153 -76.77 -9.14 -29.67
C ILE A 1153 -76.89 -8.68 -31.12
N ASP A 1154 -76.28 -9.44 -32.03
CA ASP A 1154 -76.22 -9.12 -33.46
C ASP A 1154 -77.20 -9.98 -34.27
N MET A 1155 -78.13 -9.34 -34.99
CA MET A 1155 -79.18 -10.04 -35.74
C MET A 1155 -78.77 -10.28 -37.21
N PRO A 1156 -79.25 -11.37 -37.85
CA PRO A 1156 -78.92 -11.64 -39.25
C PRO A 1156 -79.58 -10.63 -40.21
N ASP A 1157 -78.76 -10.10 -41.13
CA ASP A 1157 -79.16 -9.11 -42.13
C ASP A 1157 -80.14 -9.69 -43.18
N ARG A 1158 -81.13 -8.89 -43.57
CA ARG A 1158 -82.04 -9.15 -44.69
C ARG A 1158 -81.82 -8.13 -45.80
N VAL A 1159 -81.77 -8.62 -47.04
CA VAL A 1159 -81.67 -7.80 -48.25
C VAL A 1159 -82.91 -8.02 -49.12
N ASP A 1160 -83.51 -6.95 -49.62
CA ASP A 1160 -84.55 -6.98 -50.65
C ASP A 1160 -84.11 -6.08 -51.80
N GLY A 1161 -84.09 -6.59 -53.02
CA GLY A 1161 -83.61 -5.84 -54.17
C GLY A 1161 -84.29 -6.28 -55.45
N ARG A 1162 -84.29 -5.39 -56.43
CA ARG A 1162 -84.86 -5.66 -57.75
C ARG A 1162 -84.11 -4.87 -58.81
N GLU A 1163 -83.94 -5.50 -59.95
CA GLU A 1163 -83.14 -4.97 -61.06
C GLU A 1163 -84.03 -4.56 -62.25
N ASN A 1164 -83.51 -3.63 -63.03
CA ASN A 1164 -83.98 -3.17 -64.34
C ASN A 1164 -85.41 -2.61 -64.34
N ILE A 1165 -85.76 -1.88 -63.28
CA ILE A 1165 -87.05 -1.20 -63.16
C ILE A 1165 -87.02 0.05 -64.04
N LEU A 1166 -87.99 0.20 -64.95
CA LEU A 1166 -88.17 1.41 -65.74
C LEU A 1166 -89.02 2.42 -64.94
N SER A 1167 -88.46 3.58 -64.62
CA SER A 1167 -89.17 4.67 -63.94
C SER A 1167 -90.11 5.42 -64.89
N ASP A 1168 -91.20 5.96 -64.36
CA ASP A 1168 -92.05 6.95 -65.02
C ASP A 1168 -91.43 8.35 -64.89
N SER A 1169 -91.56 9.16 -65.95
CA SER A 1169 -91.24 10.60 -65.97
C SER A 1169 -91.95 11.42 -64.88
N ALA A 1170 -93.08 10.94 -64.36
CA ALA A 1170 -93.80 11.55 -63.24
C ALA A 1170 -93.30 11.12 -61.85
N GLY A 1171 -92.47 10.06 -61.76
CA GLY A 1171 -92.05 9.40 -60.51
C GLY A 1171 -92.64 7.99 -60.37
N SER A 1172 -91.98 7.11 -59.62
CA SER A 1172 -92.37 5.72 -59.42
C SER A 1172 -92.25 5.30 -57.97
N SER A 1173 -93.26 4.58 -57.46
CA SER A 1173 -93.25 4.01 -56.11
C SER A 1173 -92.76 2.57 -56.13
N VAL A 1174 -91.81 2.25 -55.27
CA VAL A 1174 -91.19 0.93 -55.14
C VAL A 1174 -91.60 0.32 -53.80
N VAL A 1175 -92.31 -0.81 -53.84
CA VAL A 1175 -92.76 -1.54 -52.66
C VAL A 1175 -91.86 -2.75 -52.46
N PHE A 1176 -91.36 -2.94 -51.23
CA PHE A 1176 -90.57 -4.11 -50.86
C PHE A 1176 -91.44 -5.38 -50.83
N ASN A 1177 -90.83 -6.53 -51.11
CA ASN A 1177 -91.57 -7.81 -51.14
C ASN A 1177 -92.24 -8.16 -49.80
N ARG A 1178 -91.62 -7.74 -48.68
CA ARG A 1178 -92.20 -7.74 -47.33
C ARG A 1178 -91.58 -6.60 -46.52
N SER A 1179 -92.38 -5.93 -45.70
CA SER A 1179 -91.91 -4.84 -44.84
C SER A 1179 -90.79 -5.30 -43.90
N PHE A 1180 -89.76 -4.47 -43.77
CA PHE A 1180 -88.70 -4.64 -42.77
C PHE A 1180 -89.25 -4.30 -41.37
N ARG A 1181 -88.61 -4.77 -40.30
CA ARG A 1181 -89.05 -4.46 -38.92
C ARG A 1181 -88.69 -3.04 -38.49
N ALA A 1182 -87.70 -2.43 -39.14
CA ALA A 1182 -87.30 -1.03 -39.02
C ALA A 1182 -86.98 -0.48 -40.42
N ILE A 1183 -86.95 0.85 -40.57
CA ILE A 1183 -86.72 1.51 -41.87
C ILE A 1183 -85.38 1.05 -42.46
N PRO A 1184 -85.36 0.42 -43.64
CA PRO A 1184 -84.13 -0.12 -44.24
C PRO A 1184 -83.30 0.97 -44.91
N ALA A 1185 -81.99 0.72 -45.06
CA ALA A 1185 -81.13 1.55 -45.89
C ALA A 1185 -81.29 1.19 -47.37
N ILE A 1186 -81.46 2.17 -48.25
CA ILE A 1186 -81.70 1.96 -49.69
C ILE A 1186 -80.52 2.48 -50.51
N ALA A 1187 -80.00 1.64 -51.40
CA ALA A 1187 -79.06 2.03 -52.44
C ALA A 1187 -79.74 1.86 -53.81
N VAL A 1188 -79.59 2.85 -54.69
CA VAL A 1188 -80.10 2.81 -56.07
C VAL A 1188 -78.95 2.98 -57.04
N SER A 1189 -78.92 2.13 -58.07
CA SER A 1189 -77.99 2.23 -59.20
C SER A 1189 -78.78 2.55 -60.46
N ALA A 1190 -78.61 3.76 -60.98
CA ALA A 1190 -79.28 4.22 -62.19
C ALA A 1190 -78.47 3.86 -63.45
N GLN A 1191 -79.16 3.44 -64.51
CA GLN A 1191 -78.58 3.08 -65.79
C GLN A 1191 -78.93 4.13 -66.86
N ASP A 1192 -78.08 4.26 -67.88
CA ASP A 1192 -78.24 5.18 -69.02
C ASP A 1192 -78.43 6.66 -68.62
N MET A 1193 -77.72 7.12 -67.58
CA MET A 1193 -77.73 8.51 -67.13
C MET A 1193 -76.82 9.38 -68.02
N GLU A 1194 -77.36 10.43 -68.63
CA GLU A 1194 -76.56 11.42 -69.36
C GLU A 1194 -75.95 12.44 -68.38
N THR A 1195 -74.90 13.14 -68.82
CA THR A 1195 -74.22 14.13 -67.96
C THR A 1195 -75.17 15.25 -67.55
N GLY A 1196 -75.47 15.34 -66.26
CA GLY A 1196 -76.39 16.32 -65.67
C GLY A 1196 -77.76 15.74 -65.29
N ASP A 1197 -78.05 14.48 -65.61
CA ASP A 1197 -79.21 13.78 -65.07
C ASP A 1197 -79.01 13.46 -63.57
N TYR A 1198 -80.08 13.52 -62.78
CA TYR A 1198 -80.06 13.12 -61.36
C TYR A 1198 -81.39 12.48 -60.94
N TYR A 1199 -81.40 11.82 -59.78
CA TYR A 1199 -82.61 11.24 -59.20
C TYR A 1199 -82.82 11.69 -57.75
N SER A 1200 -84.06 11.65 -57.29
CA SER A 1200 -84.43 11.91 -55.90
C SER A 1200 -85.24 10.74 -55.34
N ILE A 1201 -84.88 10.29 -54.14
CA ILE A 1201 -85.65 9.32 -53.36
C ILE A 1201 -86.42 10.06 -52.27
N THR A 1202 -87.71 9.79 -52.14
CA THR A 1202 -88.60 10.40 -51.14
C THR A 1202 -89.51 9.35 -50.51
N GLU A 1203 -90.11 9.65 -49.35
CA GLU A 1203 -91.07 8.78 -48.65
C GLU A 1203 -90.54 7.35 -48.35
N THR A 1204 -89.33 7.25 -47.81
CA THR A 1204 -88.76 5.97 -47.36
C THR A 1204 -89.47 5.47 -46.10
N THR A 1205 -90.06 4.27 -46.17
CA THR A 1205 -90.76 3.60 -45.08
C THR A 1205 -90.28 2.15 -44.94
N GLU A 1206 -90.73 1.46 -43.88
CA GLU A 1206 -90.48 0.02 -43.68
C GLU A 1206 -90.97 -0.85 -44.87
N SER A 1207 -91.92 -0.36 -45.67
CA SER A 1207 -92.56 -1.11 -46.76
C SER A 1207 -92.17 -0.69 -48.18
N GLY A 1208 -91.46 0.43 -48.36
CA GLY A 1208 -91.07 0.90 -49.70
C GLY A 1208 -90.48 2.30 -49.73
N PHE A 1209 -90.23 2.82 -50.94
CA PHE A 1209 -89.77 4.19 -51.19
C PHE A 1209 -90.22 4.69 -52.57
N ASP A 1210 -90.27 6.00 -52.76
CA ASP A 1210 -90.56 6.63 -54.04
C ASP A 1210 -89.29 7.17 -54.70
N ILE A 1211 -89.21 7.10 -56.03
CA ILE A 1211 -88.07 7.60 -56.82
C ILE A 1211 -88.52 8.30 -58.10
N ARG A 1212 -87.84 9.40 -58.44
CA ARG A 1212 -88.03 10.11 -59.71
C ARG A 1212 -86.70 10.56 -60.32
N PHE A 1213 -86.60 10.47 -61.65
CA PHE A 1213 -85.42 10.89 -62.44
C PHE A 1213 -85.69 12.21 -63.16
N PHE A 1214 -84.67 13.07 -63.23
CA PHE A 1214 -84.71 14.38 -63.87
C PHE A 1214 -83.54 14.54 -64.83
N ASN A 1215 -83.76 15.29 -65.92
CA ASN A 1215 -82.65 15.74 -66.77
C ASN A 1215 -81.97 16.99 -66.21
N ALA A 1216 -80.87 17.41 -66.85
CA ALA A 1216 -80.13 18.62 -66.48
C ALA A 1216 -80.96 19.93 -66.46
N ALA A 1217 -82.12 19.96 -67.13
CA ALA A 1217 -83.05 21.10 -67.15
C ALA A 1217 -84.17 21.00 -66.08
N GLY A 1218 -84.15 19.96 -65.22
CA GLY A 1218 -85.13 19.73 -64.16
C GLY A 1218 -86.46 19.14 -64.63
N ALA A 1219 -86.56 18.68 -65.88
CA ALA A 1219 -87.75 17.99 -66.40
C ALA A 1219 -87.69 16.48 -66.08
N GLY A 1220 -88.82 15.89 -65.70
CA GLY A 1220 -88.90 14.47 -65.37
C GLY A 1220 -88.70 13.56 -66.59
N ILE A 1221 -87.87 12.52 -66.43
CA ILE A 1221 -87.47 11.60 -67.50
C ILE A 1221 -87.62 10.13 -67.06
N MET A 1222 -87.67 9.22 -68.04
CA MET A 1222 -87.71 7.78 -67.78
C MET A 1222 -86.28 7.21 -67.80
N ARG A 1223 -85.90 6.48 -66.75
CA ARG A 1223 -84.61 5.78 -66.64
C ARG A 1223 -84.80 4.39 -66.06
N ARG A 1224 -83.87 3.49 -66.38
CA ARG A 1224 -83.81 2.16 -65.77
C ARG A 1224 -82.95 2.23 -64.53
N PHE A 1225 -83.36 1.57 -63.46
CA PHE A 1225 -82.58 1.52 -62.24
C PHE A 1225 -82.76 0.20 -61.50
N ASP A 1226 -81.74 -0.12 -60.72
CA ASP A 1226 -81.71 -1.23 -59.78
C ASP A 1226 -81.76 -0.63 -58.38
N TYR A 1227 -82.39 -1.33 -57.43
CA TYR A 1227 -82.27 -0.96 -56.03
C TYR A 1227 -81.97 -2.17 -55.17
N VAL A 1228 -81.27 -1.90 -54.07
CA VAL A 1228 -81.03 -2.83 -52.97
C VAL A 1228 -81.38 -2.12 -51.68
N ALA A 1229 -82.33 -2.68 -50.93
CA ALA A 1229 -82.69 -2.28 -49.58
C ALA A 1229 -82.15 -3.32 -48.59
N LYS A 1230 -81.40 -2.88 -47.58
CA LYS A 1230 -80.82 -3.74 -46.53
C LYS A 1230 -81.34 -3.30 -45.16
N GLY A 1231 -81.86 -4.25 -44.39
CA GLY A 1231 -82.43 -4.06 -43.04
C GLY A 1231 -82.53 -5.40 -42.31
N TYR A 1232 -83.31 -5.50 -41.23
CA TYR A 1232 -83.46 -6.75 -40.49
C TYR A 1232 -84.92 -7.07 -40.15
N GLY A 1233 -85.18 -8.36 -39.92
CA GLY A 1233 -86.48 -8.90 -39.52
C GLY A 1233 -87.58 -8.80 -40.58
N ILE A 1234 -88.70 -9.46 -40.27
CA ILE A 1234 -89.97 -9.34 -41.00
C ILE A 1234 -91.00 -8.82 -40.00
N ARG A 1235 -91.64 -7.70 -40.29
CA ARG A 1235 -92.85 -7.30 -39.55
C ARG A 1235 -93.98 -8.23 -39.99
N GLN A 1236 -94.38 -9.18 -39.14
CA GLN A 1236 -95.62 -9.93 -39.38
C GLN A 1236 -96.82 -8.96 -39.28
N PRO A 1237 -97.88 -9.13 -40.08
CA PRO A 1237 -99.04 -8.23 -40.08
C PRO A 1237 -99.74 -8.15 -38.73
#